data_AF-A0A1D6HNY2-F1
#
_entry.id   AF-A0A1D6HNY2-F1
#
_cell.length_a   1.000
_cell.length_b   1.000
_cell.length_c   1.000
_cell.angle_alpha   90.00
_cell.angle_beta   90.00
_cell.angle_gamma   90.00
#
_symmetry.space_group_name_H-M   'P 1'
#
loop_
_entity.id
_entity.type
_entity.pdbx_description
1 polymer ?
#
loop_
_entity_poly.entity_id
_entity_poly.type
_entity_poly.pdbx_seq_one_letter_code
_entity_poly.pdbx_strand_id
1 'polypeptide(L)'
;MEVVALVSGGKDSCFAMMRCMDYGHKVVALANLIPLDDTVDELDSYMYQTVGHQIVVSYAKCMGLPLFRRRIRGSTRQAVISAVTGLRYSVTAGDEVEDMFALLSEVKRRIPSISAVSSGAIASDYQRLRVESVCSRLGLVSLAYLWKQDQTLLLEEMIRRGIVAIIVKVAALGLKPSSHLGKELAELKCHLLQMNENYGINVCGEGGEYETLTLDCPLFRNARIILDDSEVILHSADSIASVGILHPRAFHLEQKPDSSDRIGDGSAVQESSSCVYEVDEVTTHDDVGEKQALSPAVDAYTNVDLCISKTGNNLRSMSCWIQDPSRASEGLKADLIAVLSRIENQLKEEGLGWVNVLYVHLYISSMKEFGLANEVYVSFITEKKCYLGVPSRSTIELPLVQAGLGKAYVEVLVSNEVVKRVLHVQSISCWAPSCIGPYSQATLYEDILYMAGQLGLDPPTMKLCLGGPRAELELALQNSEAVANAFSCSIYISAIHFLVYCSAQLTSSEKEEIEQTLKSSYITRLDRSKGGSYPTVLYVFASDLPKGARVEVKPILYVPSTDDWVAAEETETGVPLPAPSKTWTDCTAPYSALRDSCCQVHTTGGRICSAVVSITDDIASKICSAAGQLHHGEENLKIMARFCAFQIAKTLADNRFSWDSVTMLRLYYSVDLAVAADAVSGAFSEALAELAQDNPSMRTDVPFYNVVPVAGAGRSACANDIMACELLASNVSSAKSIPAEPFAVTPA
;
A
#
# COMPACT_ATOMS: atom_id res chain seq x y z
N MET A 1 -6.66 -20.09 9.19
CA MET A 1 -5.78 -19.83 10.36
C MET A 1 -6.57 -20.03 11.64
N GLU A 2 -5.90 -20.32 12.76
CA GLU A 2 -6.51 -20.23 14.10
C GLU A 2 -6.39 -18.80 14.63
N VAL A 3 -7.50 -18.26 15.12
CA VAL A 3 -7.69 -16.82 15.34
C VAL A 3 -8.15 -16.56 16.78
N VAL A 4 -7.55 -15.56 17.43
CA VAL A 4 -8.14 -14.90 18.60
C VAL A 4 -8.96 -13.70 18.15
N ALA A 5 -10.18 -13.57 18.67
CA ALA A 5 -11.01 -12.41 18.38
C ALA A 5 -10.95 -11.40 19.52
N LEU A 6 -10.63 -10.14 19.19
CA LEU A 6 -10.83 -9.02 20.10
C LEU A 6 -12.34 -8.73 20.18
N VAL A 7 -12.91 -8.85 21.36
CA VAL A 7 -14.34 -8.66 21.61
C VAL A 7 -14.58 -7.54 22.61
N SER A 8 -15.52 -6.64 22.29
CA SER A 8 -15.98 -5.56 23.16
C SER A 8 -17.41 -5.79 23.68
N GLY A 9 -18.13 -6.76 23.10
CA GLY A 9 -19.57 -6.91 23.27
C GLY A 9 -20.38 -6.33 22.11
N GLY A 10 -19.82 -5.39 21.36
CA GLY A 10 -20.48 -4.74 20.24
C GLY A 10 -20.73 -5.65 19.02
N LYS A 11 -21.69 -5.22 18.19
CA LYS A 11 -22.07 -5.85 16.91
C LYS A 11 -20.86 -6.09 15.99
N ASP A 12 -19.90 -5.16 15.97
CA ASP A 12 -18.81 -5.16 15.00
C ASP A 12 -17.82 -6.28 15.30
N SER A 13 -17.52 -6.52 16.58
CA SER A 13 -16.66 -7.63 17.00
C SER A 13 -17.27 -9.00 16.66
N CYS A 14 -18.59 -9.16 16.87
CA CYS A 14 -19.32 -10.37 16.48
C CYS A 14 -19.33 -10.57 14.97
N PHE A 15 -19.58 -9.51 14.21
CA PHE A 15 -19.62 -9.61 12.74
C PHE A 15 -18.24 -9.87 12.14
N ALA A 16 -17.18 -9.28 12.69
CA ALA A 16 -15.80 -9.56 12.27
C ALA A 16 -15.43 -11.04 12.48
N MET A 17 -15.87 -11.65 13.58
CA MET A 17 -15.72 -13.10 13.79
C MET A 17 -16.50 -13.92 12.76
N MET A 18 -17.73 -13.51 12.41
CA MET A 18 -18.50 -14.17 11.36
C MET A 18 -17.79 -14.10 10.00
N ARG A 19 -17.21 -12.95 9.66
CA ARG A 19 -16.38 -12.79 8.45
C ARG A 19 -15.14 -13.67 8.46
N CYS A 20 -14.46 -13.81 9.61
CA CYS A 20 -13.36 -14.76 9.75
C CYS A 20 -13.80 -16.19 9.39
N MET A 21 -14.98 -16.62 9.83
CA MET A 21 -15.51 -17.94 9.49
C MET A 21 -15.85 -18.09 8.01
N ASP A 22 -16.42 -17.06 7.38
CA ASP A 22 -16.73 -17.09 5.94
C ASP A 22 -15.48 -17.31 5.09
N TYR A 23 -14.34 -16.75 5.50
CA TYR A 23 -13.05 -16.92 4.82
C TYR A 23 -12.27 -18.15 5.29
N GLY A 24 -12.91 -19.08 6.02
CA GLY A 24 -12.34 -20.37 6.41
C GLY A 24 -11.36 -20.30 7.58
N HIS A 25 -11.39 -19.23 8.36
CA HIS A 25 -10.64 -19.16 9.63
C HIS A 25 -11.43 -19.81 10.76
N LYS A 26 -10.70 -20.29 11.77
CA LYS A 26 -11.25 -20.90 12.97
C LYS A 26 -10.99 -19.99 14.15
N VAL A 27 -12.04 -19.41 14.71
CA VAL A 27 -11.95 -18.65 15.98
C VAL A 27 -11.80 -19.66 17.12
N VAL A 28 -10.70 -19.54 17.88
CA VAL A 28 -10.35 -20.49 18.94
C VAL A 28 -10.31 -19.87 20.34
N ALA A 29 -10.29 -18.55 20.42
CA ALA A 29 -10.29 -17.82 21.69
C ALA A 29 -10.88 -16.41 21.52
N LEU A 30 -11.37 -15.87 22.62
CA LEU A 30 -11.83 -14.49 22.74
C LEU A 30 -10.86 -13.71 23.65
N ALA A 31 -10.64 -12.44 23.34
CA ALA A 31 -9.81 -11.54 24.12
C ALA A 31 -10.56 -10.23 24.37
N ASN A 32 -10.66 -9.80 25.62
CA ASN A 32 -11.41 -8.61 26.03
C ASN A 32 -10.58 -7.75 26.99
N LEU A 33 -10.55 -6.45 26.73
CA LEU A 33 -10.02 -5.46 27.67
C LEU A 33 -11.16 -4.82 28.44
N ILE A 34 -10.96 -4.60 29.74
CA ILE A 34 -12.00 -4.11 30.66
C ILE A 34 -11.50 -2.97 31.54
N PRO A 35 -12.41 -2.14 32.11
CA PRO A 35 -12.04 -1.15 33.10
C PRO A 35 -11.32 -1.75 34.32
N LEU A 36 -10.54 -0.91 35.02
CA LEU A 36 -9.90 -1.32 36.29
C LEU A 36 -10.92 -1.59 37.39
N ASP A 37 -11.94 -0.73 37.43
CA ASP A 37 -13.02 -0.76 38.41
C ASP A 37 -14.28 -1.30 37.72
N ASP A 38 -14.78 -2.44 38.19
CA ASP A 38 -15.96 -3.11 37.64
C ASP A 38 -17.25 -2.27 37.80
N THR A 39 -17.24 -1.22 38.64
CA THR A 39 -18.36 -0.27 38.81
C THR A 39 -18.39 0.82 37.74
N VAL A 40 -17.34 0.96 36.93
CA VAL A 40 -17.24 1.96 35.88
C VAL A 40 -17.66 1.35 34.55
N ASP A 41 -18.74 1.86 33.95
CA ASP A 41 -19.22 1.38 32.66
C ASP A 41 -18.42 1.92 31.47
N GLU A 42 -18.03 3.19 31.52
CA GLU A 42 -17.42 3.91 30.40
C GLU A 42 -16.08 4.50 30.80
N LEU A 43 -15.06 4.20 29.98
CA LEU A 43 -13.79 4.90 29.96
C LEU A 43 -13.72 5.82 28.73
N ASP A 44 -13.02 6.94 28.86
CA ASP A 44 -12.65 7.81 27.73
C ASP A 44 -11.46 7.21 26.95
N SER A 45 -11.71 6.03 26.37
CA SER A 45 -10.77 5.26 25.55
C SER A 45 -11.09 5.42 24.08
N TYR A 46 -10.08 5.72 23.25
CA TYR A 46 -10.25 5.76 21.79
C TYR A 46 -10.13 4.37 21.16
N MET A 47 -9.61 3.39 21.91
CA MET A 47 -9.45 2.02 21.44
C MET A 47 -10.62 1.10 21.78
N TYR A 48 -11.19 1.24 22.98
CA TYR A 48 -12.02 0.18 23.56
C TYR A 48 -13.40 0.67 23.97
N GLN A 49 -14.43 0.05 23.41
CA GLN A 49 -15.75 0.04 24.02
C GLN A 49 -15.66 -0.71 25.36
N THR A 50 -16.13 -0.05 26.42
CA THR A 50 -16.20 -0.60 27.78
C THR A 50 -17.63 -0.76 28.28
N VAL A 51 -18.60 -0.09 27.64
CA VAL A 51 -20.01 -0.20 28.00
C VAL A 51 -20.52 -1.61 27.69
N GLY A 52 -21.13 -2.22 28.70
CA GLY A 52 -21.65 -3.60 28.64
C GLY A 52 -20.60 -4.69 28.90
N HIS A 53 -19.38 -4.33 29.33
CA HIS A 53 -18.32 -5.29 29.61
C HIS A 53 -18.70 -6.36 30.65
N GLN A 54 -19.66 -6.09 31.54
CA GLN A 54 -20.15 -7.05 32.54
C GLN A 54 -20.77 -8.29 31.89
N ILE A 55 -21.38 -8.13 30.71
CA ILE A 55 -22.05 -9.21 29.99
C ILE A 55 -21.09 -9.99 29.10
N VAL A 56 -19.97 -9.40 28.66
CA VAL A 56 -19.01 -10.04 27.74
C VAL A 56 -18.45 -11.36 28.28
N VAL A 57 -18.37 -11.52 29.60
CA VAL A 57 -17.99 -12.80 30.25
C VAL A 57 -18.85 -13.99 29.78
N SER A 58 -20.11 -13.72 29.43
CA SER A 58 -21.07 -14.71 28.98
C SER A 58 -20.78 -15.23 27.57
N TYR A 59 -20.04 -14.48 26.75
CA TYR A 59 -19.74 -14.88 25.37
C TYR A 59 -18.94 -16.19 25.34
N ALA A 60 -18.06 -16.40 26.34
CA ALA A 60 -17.32 -17.64 26.52
C ALA A 60 -18.26 -18.86 26.58
N LYS A 61 -19.34 -18.76 27.36
CA LYS A 61 -20.35 -19.82 27.51
C LYS A 61 -21.23 -19.92 26.26
N CYS A 62 -21.71 -18.79 25.72
CA CYS A 62 -22.57 -18.76 24.53
C CYS A 62 -21.90 -19.39 23.30
N MET A 63 -20.59 -19.14 23.12
CA MET A 63 -19.82 -19.64 21.98
C MET A 63 -19.11 -20.97 22.27
N GLY A 64 -18.90 -21.32 23.54
CA GLY A 64 -18.10 -22.49 23.94
C GLY A 64 -16.60 -22.30 23.74
N LEU A 65 -16.12 -21.05 23.84
CA LEU A 65 -14.71 -20.67 23.61
C LEU A 65 -14.08 -20.11 24.89
N PRO A 66 -12.76 -20.27 25.07
CA PRO A 66 -12.05 -19.64 26.17
C PRO A 66 -12.03 -18.11 25.98
N LEU A 67 -12.25 -17.37 27.07
CA LEU A 67 -12.17 -15.91 27.11
C LEU A 67 -11.01 -15.48 27.99
N PHE A 68 -10.11 -14.67 27.43
CA PHE A 68 -9.03 -14.02 28.15
C PHE A 68 -9.40 -12.57 28.41
N ARG A 69 -9.26 -12.13 29.66
CA ARG A 69 -9.59 -10.77 30.08
C ARG A 69 -8.39 -10.09 30.69
N ARG A 70 -8.26 -8.80 30.43
CA ARG A 70 -7.25 -7.95 31.07
C ARG A 70 -7.84 -6.59 31.43
N ARG A 71 -7.55 -6.12 32.63
CA ARG A 71 -7.85 -4.74 33.07
C ARG A 71 -6.93 -3.74 32.41
N ILE A 72 -7.49 -2.67 31.86
CA ILE A 72 -6.79 -1.56 31.20
C ILE A 72 -6.11 -0.71 32.28
N ARG A 73 -4.77 -0.76 32.34
CA ARG A 73 -3.96 0.03 33.28
C ARG A 73 -3.39 1.29 32.63
N GLY A 74 -3.12 1.20 31.33
CA GLY A 74 -2.72 2.34 30.52
C GLY A 74 -3.87 3.33 30.33
N SER A 75 -3.53 4.48 29.78
CA SER A 75 -4.50 5.48 29.36
C SER A 75 -4.31 5.77 27.87
N THR A 76 -5.31 6.36 27.23
CA THR A 76 -5.15 6.95 25.89
C THR A 76 -3.93 7.87 25.92
N ARG A 77 -2.91 7.56 25.12
CA ARG A 77 -1.78 8.49 24.88
C ARG A 77 -1.85 8.95 23.44
N GLN A 78 -1.69 10.26 23.26
CA GLN A 78 -1.54 10.81 21.93
C GLN A 78 -0.19 10.33 21.39
N ALA A 79 -0.20 9.37 20.46
CA ALA A 79 0.91 9.25 19.53
C ALA A 79 1.02 10.62 18.86
N VAL A 80 2.20 11.25 18.92
CA VAL A 80 2.45 12.58 18.37
C VAL A 80 1.86 12.63 16.96
N ILE A 81 0.70 13.29 16.82
CA ILE A 81 0.17 13.66 15.50
C ILE A 81 1.10 14.77 15.05
N SER A 82 2.26 14.39 14.51
CA SER A 82 2.99 15.30 13.66
C SER A 82 2.23 15.34 12.35
N ALA A 83 2.03 16.54 11.80
CA ALA A 83 1.54 16.76 10.44
C ALA A 83 2.29 15.92 9.38
N VAL A 84 3.47 15.38 9.74
CA VAL A 84 4.35 14.57 8.90
C VAL A 84 4.21 13.05 9.15
N THR A 85 3.96 12.55 10.38
CA THR A 85 3.95 11.10 10.68
C THR A 85 2.57 10.43 10.64
N GLY A 86 1.48 11.20 10.64
CA GLY A 86 0.11 10.66 10.64
C GLY A 86 -0.26 9.87 11.91
N LEU A 87 -1.24 8.96 11.80
CA LEU A 87 -1.82 8.15 12.90
C LEU A 87 -0.96 6.94 13.35
N ARG A 88 0.33 6.89 12.98
CA ARG A 88 1.21 5.76 13.29
C ARG A 88 1.47 5.63 14.79
N TYR A 89 1.39 4.41 15.30
CA TYR A 89 1.66 4.10 16.69
C TYR A 89 3.14 3.77 16.92
N SER A 90 3.73 4.36 17.96
CA SER A 90 5.01 3.96 18.53
C SER A 90 4.79 3.39 19.91
N VAL A 91 5.53 2.33 20.27
CA VAL A 91 5.48 1.73 21.62
C VAL A 91 5.65 2.81 22.67
N THR A 92 4.61 3.02 23.46
CA THR A 92 4.53 4.12 24.42
C THR A 92 4.21 3.56 25.80
N ALA A 93 5.13 3.75 26.74
CA ALA A 93 4.95 3.25 28.11
C ALA A 93 3.71 3.90 28.76
N GLY A 94 2.84 3.07 29.35
CA GLY A 94 1.60 3.52 29.99
C GLY A 94 0.46 3.86 29.01
N ASP A 95 0.60 3.50 27.74
CA ASP A 95 -0.50 3.52 26.77
C ASP A 95 -1.35 2.25 26.89
N GLU A 96 -2.67 2.39 26.74
CA GLU A 96 -3.64 1.30 26.75
C GLU A 96 -3.36 0.19 25.71
N VAL A 97 -2.66 0.52 24.62
CA VAL A 97 -2.22 -0.46 23.61
C VAL A 97 -1.27 -1.52 24.17
N GLU A 98 -0.45 -1.17 25.17
CA GLU A 98 0.47 -2.12 25.79
C GLU A 98 -0.26 -3.15 26.67
N ASP A 99 -1.46 -2.83 27.16
CA ASP A 99 -2.32 -3.83 27.79
C ASP A 99 -2.85 -4.83 26.77
N MET A 100 -3.20 -4.39 25.56
CA MET A 100 -3.56 -5.32 24.47
C MET A 100 -2.38 -6.20 24.06
N PHE A 101 -1.16 -5.65 24.03
CA PHE A 101 0.05 -6.45 23.80
C PHE A 101 0.21 -7.53 24.87
N ALA A 102 0.09 -7.18 26.15
CA ALA A 102 0.20 -8.15 27.25
C ALA A 102 -0.90 -9.22 27.19
N LEU A 103 -2.15 -8.82 26.92
CA LEU A 103 -3.28 -9.73 26.76
C LEU A 103 -3.01 -10.74 25.63
N LEU A 104 -2.72 -10.27 24.42
CA LEU A 104 -2.49 -11.14 23.26
C LEU A 104 -1.22 -11.99 23.39
N SER A 105 -0.20 -11.51 24.12
CA SER A 105 0.98 -12.30 24.47
C SER A 105 0.61 -13.53 25.29
N GLU A 106 -0.24 -13.36 26.32
CA GLU A 106 -0.71 -14.48 27.15
C GLU A 106 -1.59 -15.44 26.35
N VAL A 107 -2.49 -14.93 25.49
CA VAL A 107 -3.30 -15.79 24.60
C VAL A 107 -2.40 -16.64 23.71
N LYS A 108 -1.40 -16.03 23.06
CA LYS A 108 -0.45 -16.74 22.19
C LYS A 108 0.40 -17.75 22.97
N ARG A 109 0.81 -17.42 24.20
CA ARG A 109 1.57 -18.34 25.06
C ARG A 109 0.75 -19.58 25.44
N ARG A 110 -0.55 -19.40 25.73
CA ARG A 110 -1.46 -20.49 26.10
C ARG A 110 -1.95 -21.30 24.90
N ILE A 111 -2.09 -20.66 23.74
CA ILE A 111 -2.55 -21.27 22.50
C ILE A 111 -1.55 -20.95 21.38
N PRO A 112 -0.39 -21.66 21.34
CA PRO A 112 0.69 -21.36 20.39
C PRO A 112 0.32 -21.53 18.92
N SER A 113 -0.79 -22.23 18.61
CA SER A 113 -1.31 -22.42 17.27
C SER A 113 -1.99 -21.18 16.68
N ILE A 114 -2.29 -20.16 17.50
CA ILE A 114 -2.87 -18.90 17.02
C ILE A 114 -1.86 -18.17 16.14
N SER A 115 -2.33 -17.78 14.96
CA SER A 115 -1.51 -17.07 13.98
C SER A 115 -2.15 -15.76 13.51
N ALA A 116 -3.36 -15.42 13.99
CA ALA A 116 -4.03 -14.18 13.60
C ALA A 116 -4.92 -13.60 14.72
N VAL A 117 -5.19 -12.30 14.62
CA VAL A 117 -6.09 -11.54 15.49
C VAL A 117 -7.21 -10.95 14.66
N SER A 118 -8.46 -11.15 15.05
CA SER A 118 -9.63 -10.47 14.45
C SER A 118 -9.97 -9.19 15.21
N SER A 119 -10.19 -8.10 14.49
CA SER A 119 -10.67 -6.82 15.04
C SER A 119 -11.91 -6.31 14.30
N GLY A 120 -12.74 -5.55 15.01
CA GLY A 120 -14.03 -5.04 14.52
C GLY A 120 -14.00 -3.61 13.96
N ALA A 121 -12.84 -2.99 13.77
CA ALA A 121 -12.76 -1.59 13.31
C ALA A 121 -13.27 -1.45 11.87
N ILE A 122 -14.19 -0.51 11.62
CA ILE A 122 -14.74 -0.25 10.28
C ILE A 122 -14.05 0.94 9.62
N ALA A 123 -13.89 2.07 10.31
CA ALA A 123 -13.39 3.32 9.70
C ALA A 123 -12.27 4.04 10.50
N SER A 124 -12.06 3.69 11.77
CA SER A 124 -10.94 4.23 12.58
C SER A 124 -9.54 3.69 12.24
N ASP A 125 -8.71 4.51 11.58
CA ASP A 125 -7.31 4.19 11.30
C ASP A 125 -6.49 4.12 12.59
N TYR A 126 -6.87 4.90 13.60
CA TYR A 126 -6.26 4.91 14.93
C TYR A 126 -6.29 3.53 15.58
N GLN A 127 -7.44 2.85 15.52
CA GLN A 127 -7.64 1.51 16.09
C GLN A 127 -6.91 0.45 15.28
N ARG A 128 -7.08 0.46 13.95
CA ARG A 128 -6.47 -0.52 13.06
C ARG A 128 -4.94 -0.53 13.19
N LEU A 129 -4.29 0.64 13.14
CA LEU A 129 -2.83 0.74 13.18
C LEU A 129 -2.23 0.26 14.51
N ARG A 130 -2.95 0.42 15.64
CA ARG A 130 -2.54 -0.09 16.95
C ARG A 130 -2.64 -1.62 17.05
N VAL A 131 -3.73 -2.20 16.52
CA VAL A 131 -3.86 -3.66 16.41
C VAL A 131 -2.76 -4.23 15.50
N GLU A 132 -2.49 -3.59 14.35
CA GLU A 132 -1.40 -3.98 13.45
C GLU A 132 -0.03 -3.95 14.14
N SER A 133 0.26 -2.90 14.92
CA SER A 133 1.52 -2.78 15.66
C SER A 133 1.71 -3.94 16.65
N VAL A 134 0.68 -4.27 17.44
CA VAL A 134 0.72 -5.40 18.38
C VAL A 134 0.85 -6.72 17.65
N CYS A 135 0.10 -6.93 16.56
CA CYS A 135 0.19 -8.13 15.74
C CYS A 135 1.60 -8.33 15.16
N SER A 136 2.20 -7.27 14.60
CA SER A 136 3.55 -7.28 14.05
C SER A 136 4.59 -7.70 15.10
N ARG A 137 4.56 -7.08 16.29
CA ARG A 137 5.46 -7.41 17.42
C ARG A 137 5.31 -8.84 17.91
N LEU A 138 4.11 -9.40 17.84
CA LEU A 138 3.82 -10.77 18.24
C LEU A 138 3.99 -11.79 17.11
N GLY A 139 4.28 -11.38 15.87
CA GLY A 139 4.29 -12.28 14.72
C GLY A 139 2.93 -12.93 14.48
N LEU A 140 1.86 -12.12 14.53
CA LEU A 140 0.47 -12.48 14.24
C LEU A 140 -0.01 -11.69 13.02
N VAL A 141 -0.98 -12.23 12.29
CA VAL A 141 -1.65 -11.54 11.18
C VAL A 141 -2.85 -10.75 11.71
N SER A 142 -2.98 -9.47 11.33
CA SER A 142 -4.17 -8.67 11.64
C SER A 142 -5.28 -8.92 10.60
N LEU A 143 -6.46 -9.32 11.06
CA LEU A 143 -7.67 -9.52 10.25
C LEU A 143 -8.69 -8.42 10.58
N ALA A 144 -8.88 -7.48 9.67
CA ALA A 144 -9.77 -6.32 9.80
C ALA A 144 -10.78 -6.31 8.65
N TYR A 145 -11.63 -7.33 8.57
CA TYR A 145 -12.54 -7.55 7.42
C TYR A 145 -13.56 -6.44 7.18
N LEU A 146 -13.88 -5.66 8.21
CA LEU A 146 -14.88 -4.59 8.10
C LEU A 146 -14.25 -3.26 7.65
N TRP A 147 -12.92 -3.19 7.62
CA TRP A 147 -12.18 -1.97 7.34
C TRP A 147 -12.53 -1.36 5.97
N LYS A 148 -12.83 -0.05 5.96
CA LYS A 148 -13.18 0.77 4.79
C LYS A 148 -14.37 0.23 3.97
N GLN A 149 -15.19 -0.63 4.54
CA GLN A 149 -16.44 -1.07 3.92
C GLN A 149 -17.54 -0.01 4.07
N ASP A 150 -18.53 -0.06 3.18
CA ASP A 150 -19.70 0.79 3.27
C ASP A 150 -20.52 0.46 4.53
N GLN A 151 -20.67 1.44 5.41
CA GLN A 151 -21.29 1.26 6.72
C GLN A 151 -22.80 1.01 6.63
N THR A 152 -23.47 1.55 5.62
CA THR A 152 -24.90 1.30 5.40
C THR A 152 -25.11 -0.16 5.02
N LEU A 153 -24.37 -0.64 4.03
CA LEU A 153 -24.42 -2.04 3.61
C LEU A 153 -23.99 -2.99 4.73
N LEU A 154 -22.98 -2.63 5.52
CA LEU A 154 -22.55 -3.40 6.68
C LEU A 154 -23.66 -3.53 7.72
N LEU A 155 -24.31 -2.43 8.11
CA LEU A 155 -25.40 -2.44 9.09
C LEU A 155 -26.54 -3.36 8.63
N GLU A 156 -26.94 -3.24 7.36
CA GLU A 156 -27.96 -4.10 6.77
C GLU A 156 -27.55 -5.57 6.81
N GLU A 157 -26.30 -5.85 6.47
CA GLU A 157 -25.79 -7.21 6.45
C GLU A 157 -25.71 -7.83 7.84
N MET A 158 -25.26 -7.08 8.86
CA MET A 158 -25.23 -7.52 10.24
C MET A 158 -26.61 -7.97 10.71
N ILE A 159 -27.64 -7.14 10.49
CA ILE A 159 -29.04 -7.44 10.84
C ILE A 159 -29.51 -8.68 10.06
N ARG A 160 -29.32 -8.68 8.73
CA ARG A 160 -29.76 -9.76 7.85
C ARG A 160 -29.12 -11.10 8.21
N ARG A 161 -27.88 -11.11 8.69
CA ARG A 161 -27.15 -12.32 9.11
C ARG A 161 -27.43 -12.73 10.55
N GLY A 162 -28.39 -12.09 11.21
CA GLY A 162 -28.90 -12.52 12.51
C GLY A 162 -28.09 -12.04 13.70
N ILE A 163 -27.39 -10.91 13.59
CA ILE A 163 -26.88 -10.21 14.79
C ILE A 163 -28.06 -9.55 15.50
N VAL A 164 -28.37 -10.04 16.70
CA VAL A 164 -29.34 -9.46 17.63
C VAL A 164 -28.56 -8.65 18.65
N ALA A 165 -28.47 -7.35 18.42
CA ALA A 165 -27.76 -6.42 19.29
C ALA A 165 -28.68 -5.28 19.71
N ILE A 166 -28.56 -4.86 20.97
CA ILE A 166 -29.27 -3.71 21.52
C ILE A 166 -28.35 -2.51 21.63
N ILE A 167 -28.89 -1.29 21.54
CA ILE A 167 -28.13 -0.07 21.83
C ILE A 167 -27.95 0.09 23.34
N VAL A 168 -26.70 0.23 23.79
CA VAL A 168 -26.34 0.36 25.21
C VAL A 168 -25.71 1.70 25.57
N LYS A 169 -25.34 2.51 24.58
CA LYS A 169 -24.92 3.90 24.75
C LYS A 169 -25.43 4.73 23.61
N VAL A 170 -25.80 5.97 23.89
CA VAL A 170 -26.04 7.00 22.86
C VAL A 170 -25.35 8.29 23.27
N ALA A 171 -24.72 8.95 22.31
CA ALA A 171 -23.95 10.18 22.52
C ALA A 171 -23.97 11.12 21.30
N ALA A 172 -25.07 11.12 20.53
CA ALA A 172 -25.19 11.92 19.31
C ALA A 172 -26.56 12.59 19.16
N LEU A 173 -26.56 13.73 18.45
CA LEU A 173 -27.76 14.49 18.13
C LEU A 173 -28.79 13.63 17.39
N GLY A 174 -30.03 13.59 17.86
CA GLY A 174 -31.08 12.75 17.26
C GLY A 174 -31.20 11.35 17.88
N LEU A 175 -30.25 10.94 18.73
CA LEU A 175 -30.36 9.75 19.57
C LEU A 175 -30.68 10.15 21.03
N LYS A 176 -31.91 9.83 21.45
CA LYS A 176 -32.42 10.06 22.80
C LYS A 176 -32.31 8.80 23.69
N PRO A 177 -31.68 8.87 24.88
CA PRO A 177 -31.57 7.75 25.81
C PRO A 177 -32.90 7.04 26.08
N SER A 178 -33.95 7.81 26.40
CA SER A 178 -35.28 7.27 26.75
C SER A 178 -36.00 6.55 25.60
N SER A 179 -35.58 6.77 24.35
CA SER A 179 -36.26 6.25 23.17
C SER A 179 -35.46 5.18 22.43
N HIS A 180 -34.15 5.06 22.67
CA HIS A 180 -33.26 4.22 21.88
C HIS A 180 -32.46 3.22 22.71
N LEU A 181 -32.10 3.52 23.97
CA LEU A 181 -31.39 2.56 24.81
C LEU A 181 -32.25 1.31 25.05
N GLY A 182 -31.61 0.14 24.94
CA GLY A 182 -32.25 -1.17 25.09
C GLY A 182 -33.01 -1.67 23.87
N LYS A 183 -33.19 -0.85 22.83
CA LYS A 183 -33.84 -1.29 21.58
C LYS A 183 -32.89 -2.05 20.69
N GLU A 184 -33.43 -3.02 19.96
CA GLU A 184 -32.67 -3.77 18.97
C GLU A 184 -32.27 -2.90 17.78
N LEU A 185 -31.08 -3.17 17.26
CA LEU A 185 -30.52 -2.48 16.10
C LEU A 185 -31.41 -2.61 14.86
N ALA A 186 -32.08 -3.76 14.70
CA ALA A 186 -33.01 -4.02 13.60
C ALA A 186 -34.20 -3.06 13.62
N GLU A 187 -34.74 -2.75 14.81
CA GLU A 187 -35.84 -1.79 14.97
C GLU A 187 -35.40 -0.35 14.67
N LEU A 188 -34.15 -0.02 14.99
CA LEU A 188 -33.61 1.31 14.86
C LEU A 188 -32.97 1.61 13.49
N LYS A 189 -32.83 0.62 12.62
CA LYS A 189 -32.21 0.78 11.30
C LYS A 189 -32.74 1.99 10.53
N CYS A 190 -34.06 2.10 10.35
CA CYS A 190 -34.66 3.20 9.59
C CYS A 190 -34.41 4.56 10.24
N HIS A 191 -34.42 4.62 11.58
CA HIS A 191 -34.11 5.83 12.32
C HIS A 191 -32.66 6.24 12.13
N LEU A 192 -31.71 5.30 12.23
CA LEU A 192 -30.28 5.56 12.04
C LEU A 192 -29.96 6.09 10.63
N LEU A 193 -30.59 5.53 9.59
CA LEU A 193 -30.47 6.03 8.21
C LEU A 193 -30.98 7.47 8.09
N GLN A 194 -32.15 7.75 8.68
CA GLN A 194 -32.71 9.10 8.68
C GLN A 194 -31.81 10.09 9.45
N MET A 195 -31.20 9.66 10.55
CA MET A 195 -30.28 10.51 11.33
C MET A 195 -28.95 10.74 10.60
N ASN A 196 -28.48 9.78 9.81
CA ASN A 196 -27.34 9.99 8.92
C ASN A 196 -27.64 11.06 7.86
N GLU A 197 -28.80 11.01 7.22
CA GLU A 197 -29.23 12.02 6.24
C GLU A 197 -29.39 13.41 6.86
N ASN A 198 -29.99 13.49 8.06
CA ASN A 198 -30.32 14.78 8.68
C ASN A 198 -29.16 15.42 9.44
N TYR A 199 -28.31 14.61 10.08
CA TYR A 199 -27.32 15.07 11.06
C TYR A 199 -25.91 14.51 10.81
N GLY A 200 -25.72 13.67 9.79
CA GLY A 200 -24.41 13.09 9.48
C GLY A 200 -23.95 12.01 10.46
N ILE A 201 -24.82 11.48 11.32
CA ILE A 201 -24.49 10.39 12.25
C ILE A 201 -23.93 9.20 11.49
N ASN A 202 -22.86 8.59 11.99
CA ASN A 202 -22.41 7.31 11.47
C ASN A 202 -23.44 6.20 11.71
N VAL A 203 -23.95 5.57 10.64
CA VAL A 203 -24.97 4.52 10.75
C VAL A 203 -24.48 3.29 11.52
N CYS A 204 -23.17 3.04 11.54
CA CYS A 204 -22.55 1.99 12.35
C CYS A 204 -22.03 2.48 13.71
N GLY A 205 -22.17 3.77 14.07
CA GLY A 205 -21.73 4.30 15.37
C GLY A 205 -20.20 4.37 15.57
N GLU A 206 -19.41 4.40 14.48
CA GLU A 206 -17.94 4.39 14.54
C GLU A 206 -17.31 5.57 15.28
N GLY A 207 -17.98 6.73 15.33
CA GLY A 207 -17.53 7.91 16.07
C GLY A 207 -17.88 7.88 17.55
N GLY A 208 -18.44 6.76 18.05
CA GLY A 208 -18.97 6.66 19.41
C GLY A 208 -20.37 7.24 19.55
N GLU A 209 -21.07 7.52 18.43
CA GLU A 209 -22.44 8.07 18.45
C GLU A 209 -23.41 7.16 19.19
N TYR A 210 -23.19 5.85 19.09
CA TYR A 210 -23.85 4.84 19.89
C TYR A 210 -22.98 3.59 20.02
N GLU A 211 -23.16 2.84 21.10
CA GLU A 211 -22.53 1.53 21.28
C GLU A 211 -23.59 0.44 21.40
N THR A 212 -23.21 -0.79 21.12
CA THR A 212 -24.14 -1.93 21.11
C THR A 212 -23.66 -3.06 22.00
N LEU A 213 -24.59 -3.90 22.41
CA LEU A 213 -24.31 -5.17 23.06
C LEU A 213 -25.04 -6.29 22.31
N THR A 214 -24.30 -7.30 21.86
CA THR A 214 -24.87 -8.44 21.12
C THR A 214 -25.44 -9.46 22.11
N LEU A 215 -26.75 -9.67 22.06
CA LEU A 215 -27.45 -10.62 22.90
C LEU A 215 -27.51 -12.02 22.26
N ASP A 216 -27.61 -12.05 20.93
CA ASP A 216 -27.53 -13.30 20.17
C ASP A 216 -26.92 -13.11 18.78
N CYS A 217 -26.26 -14.15 18.27
CA CYS A 217 -25.83 -14.24 16.88
C CYS A 217 -25.60 -15.71 16.48
N PRO A 218 -25.39 -16.03 15.18
CA PRO A 218 -25.12 -17.41 14.75
C PRO A 218 -23.89 -18.07 15.38
N LEU A 219 -22.97 -17.28 15.96
CA LEU A 219 -21.80 -17.81 16.67
C LEU A 219 -22.13 -18.29 18.09
N PHE A 220 -23.24 -17.82 18.66
CA PHE A 220 -23.69 -18.18 20.01
C PHE A 220 -24.44 -19.50 19.93
N ARG A 221 -23.70 -20.59 19.83
CA ARG A 221 -24.25 -21.94 19.58
C ARG A 221 -24.89 -22.56 20.81
N ASN A 222 -24.35 -22.29 22.00
CA ASN A 222 -24.77 -22.98 23.22
C ASN A 222 -25.95 -22.28 23.88
N ALA A 223 -25.93 -20.96 23.95
CA ALA A 223 -26.95 -20.17 24.64
C ALA A 223 -27.06 -18.77 24.03
N ARG A 224 -28.19 -18.10 24.25
CA ARG A 224 -28.37 -16.66 24.02
C ARG A 224 -28.46 -15.92 25.35
N ILE A 225 -28.17 -14.63 25.33
CA ILE A 225 -28.19 -13.77 26.50
C ILE A 225 -29.57 -13.10 26.58
N ILE A 226 -30.20 -13.17 27.75
CA ILE A 226 -31.45 -12.47 28.03
C ILE A 226 -31.17 -11.43 29.11
N LEU A 227 -31.45 -10.17 28.79
CA LEU A 227 -31.33 -9.06 29.74
C LEU A 227 -32.64 -8.96 30.54
N ASP A 228 -32.57 -9.24 31.84
CA ASP A 228 -33.74 -9.29 32.72
C ASP A 228 -34.07 -7.93 33.34
N ASP A 229 -33.04 -7.18 33.73
CA ASP A 229 -33.16 -5.86 34.32
C ASP A 229 -31.99 -4.96 33.92
N SER A 230 -32.27 -3.67 33.75
CA SER A 230 -31.27 -2.66 33.39
C SER A 230 -31.68 -1.27 33.87
N GLU A 231 -30.68 -0.41 34.07
CA GLU A 231 -30.85 0.98 34.47
C GLU A 231 -30.27 1.91 33.43
N VAL A 232 -30.94 3.03 33.17
CA VAL A 232 -30.41 4.09 32.30
C VAL A 232 -29.70 5.13 33.17
N ILE A 233 -28.40 5.26 32.98
CA ILE A 233 -27.55 6.26 33.61
C ILE A 233 -27.35 7.42 32.63
N LEU A 234 -27.71 8.64 33.04
CA LEU A 234 -27.49 9.85 32.24
C LEU A 234 -26.16 10.48 32.63
N HIS A 235 -25.20 10.48 31.70
CA HIS A 235 -23.90 11.14 31.87
C HIS A 235 -24.00 12.64 31.56
N SER A 236 -24.85 13.02 30.59
CA SER A 236 -25.17 14.43 30.30
C SER A 236 -26.64 14.57 29.93
N ALA A 237 -27.35 15.46 30.61
CA ALA A 237 -28.75 15.78 30.36
C ALA A 237 -28.92 16.97 29.40
N ASP A 238 -27.93 17.24 28.54
CA ASP A 238 -28.05 18.30 27.53
C ASP A 238 -29.32 18.11 26.71
N SER A 239 -30.03 19.20 26.46
CA SER A 239 -31.28 19.21 25.72
C SER A 239 -31.09 18.93 24.23
N ILE A 240 -29.86 19.04 23.73
CA ILE A 240 -29.50 18.89 22.31
C ILE A 240 -28.85 17.53 22.05
N ALA A 241 -27.82 17.16 22.82
CA ALA A 241 -27.07 15.90 22.67
C ALA A 241 -26.90 15.19 24.02
N SER A 242 -27.99 14.59 24.51
CA SER A 242 -28.00 13.83 25.76
C SER A 242 -27.15 12.57 25.65
N VAL A 243 -26.26 12.35 26.61
CA VAL A 243 -25.44 11.12 26.70
C VAL A 243 -26.06 10.20 27.74
N GLY A 244 -26.38 8.98 27.32
CA GLY A 244 -26.99 7.98 28.20
C GLY A 244 -26.40 6.59 27.97
N ILE A 245 -26.28 5.86 29.06
CA ILE A 245 -25.74 4.50 29.12
C ILE A 245 -26.79 3.58 29.72
N LEU A 246 -26.87 2.36 29.20
CA LEU A 246 -27.65 1.28 29.77
C LEU A 246 -26.73 0.37 30.60
N HIS A 247 -26.90 0.42 31.92
CA HIS A 247 -26.21 -0.42 32.88
C HIS A 247 -27.02 -1.71 33.14
N PRO A 248 -26.49 -2.90 32.81
CA PRO A 248 -27.16 -4.16 33.09
C PRO A 248 -27.19 -4.49 34.58
N ARG A 249 -28.37 -4.73 35.16
CA ARG A 249 -28.52 -5.12 36.58
C ARG A 249 -28.69 -6.63 36.76
N ALA A 250 -29.42 -7.27 35.86
CA ALA A 250 -29.65 -8.71 35.89
C ALA A 250 -29.76 -9.26 34.46
N PHE A 251 -29.18 -10.44 34.24
CA PHE A 251 -29.27 -11.16 32.98
C PHE A 251 -29.09 -12.67 33.23
N HIS A 252 -29.58 -13.49 32.30
CA HIS A 252 -29.36 -14.93 32.31
C HIS A 252 -29.04 -15.48 30.92
N LEU A 253 -28.63 -16.75 30.89
CA LEU A 253 -28.37 -17.49 29.66
C LEU A 253 -29.49 -18.48 29.39
N GLU A 254 -30.11 -18.36 28.22
CA GLU A 254 -31.10 -19.32 27.72
C GLU A 254 -30.43 -20.30 26.76
N GLN A 255 -30.42 -21.59 27.11
CA GLN A 255 -29.76 -22.63 26.32
C GLN A 255 -30.47 -22.89 25.00
N LYS A 256 -29.70 -23.14 23.94
CA LYS A 256 -30.23 -23.49 22.62
C LYS A 256 -30.40 -25.01 22.47
N PRO A 257 -31.46 -25.45 21.77
CA PRO A 257 -31.83 -26.87 21.70
C PRO A 257 -30.77 -27.77 21.03
N ASP A 258 -29.93 -27.21 20.15
CA ASP A 258 -28.91 -27.98 19.40
C ASP A 258 -27.63 -28.30 20.20
N SER A 259 -27.57 -27.98 21.50
CA SER A 259 -26.38 -28.16 22.33
C SER A 259 -26.04 -29.62 22.69
N SER A 260 -26.91 -30.58 22.38
CA SER A 260 -26.80 -31.97 22.88
C SER A 260 -26.59 -33.09 21.86
N ASP A 261 -26.64 -32.85 20.54
CA ASP A 261 -26.70 -33.92 19.52
C ASP A 261 -25.45 -34.10 18.63
N ARG A 262 -24.24 -34.01 19.21
CA ARG A 262 -23.00 -34.50 18.55
C ARG A 262 -22.06 -35.26 19.50
N ILE A 263 -22.59 -36.22 20.25
CA ILE A 263 -21.76 -37.30 20.81
C ILE A 263 -21.71 -38.42 19.77
N GLY A 264 -20.67 -38.37 18.94
CA GLY A 264 -20.34 -39.37 17.94
C GLY A 264 -18.83 -39.51 17.84
N ASP A 265 -18.34 -40.53 18.54
CA ASP A 265 -17.03 -41.17 18.51
C ASP A 265 -15.90 -40.62 19.40
N GLY A 266 -15.24 -41.57 20.09
CA GLY A 266 -14.57 -41.37 21.37
C GLY A 266 -13.19 -40.70 21.33
N SER A 267 -13.05 -39.66 22.14
CA SER A 267 -11.90 -39.49 23.03
C SER A 267 -12.32 -38.52 24.14
N ALA A 268 -12.07 -38.90 25.40
CA ALA A 268 -12.34 -38.05 26.55
C ALA A 268 -11.43 -36.82 26.49
N VAL A 269 -11.93 -35.72 25.93
CA VAL A 269 -11.32 -34.39 26.02
C VAL A 269 -12.16 -33.59 27.00
N GLN A 270 -11.49 -33.19 28.09
CA GLN A 270 -11.97 -32.43 29.25
C GLN A 270 -13.06 -31.38 28.96
N GLU A 271 -13.98 -31.25 29.94
CA GLU A 271 -14.99 -30.19 30.13
C GLU A 271 -14.42 -28.74 30.24
N SER A 272 -13.23 -28.45 29.69
CA SER A 272 -12.46 -27.22 29.94
C SER A 272 -12.55 -26.14 28.83
N SER A 273 -13.56 -26.17 27.96
CA SER A 273 -13.61 -25.30 26.75
C SER A 273 -14.16 -23.88 26.98
N SER A 274 -14.91 -23.62 28.06
CA SER A 274 -15.59 -22.33 28.31
C SER A 274 -15.03 -21.57 29.53
N CYS A 275 -13.73 -21.71 29.80
CA CYS A 275 -13.07 -21.06 30.94
C CYS A 275 -12.79 -19.57 30.66
N VAL A 276 -12.91 -18.76 31.72
CA VAL A 276 -12.51 -17.34 31.73
C VAL A 276 -11.15 -17.25 32.41
N TYR A 277 -10.20 -16.58 31.76
CA TYR A 277 -8.83 -16.39 32.25
C TYR A 277 -8.57 -14.91 32.50
N GLU A 278 -8.22 -14.56 33.72
CA GLU A 278 -7.75 -13.21 34.06
C GLU A 278 -6.23 -13.10 33.82
N VAL A 279 -5.80 -12.04 33.15
CA VAL A 279 -4.40 -11.79 32.75
C VAL A 279 -3.84 -10.63 33.55
N ASP A 280 -3.33 -10.93 34.74
CA ASP A 280 -2.82 -9.92 35.70
C ASP A 280 -1.32 -9.65 35.60
N GLU A 281 -0.54 -10.62 35.14
CA GLU A 281 0.92 -10.52 35.13
C GLU A 281 1.41 -9.63 33.99
N VAL A 282 2.26 -8.66 34.35
CA VAL A 282 3.25 -8.13 33.44
C VAL A 282 4.35 -9.18 33.43
N THR A 283 4.26 -10.18 32.52
CA THR A 283 5.48 -10.86 32.13
C THR A 283 6.37 -9.77 31.57
N THR A 284 7.37 -9.37 32.35
CA THR A 284 8.62 -8.86 31.81
C THR A 284 9.08 -9.94 30.84
N HIS A 285 8.69 -9.81 29.58
CA HIS A 285 9.61 -10.25 28.57
C HIS A 285 10.86 -9.44 28.85
N ASP A 286 11.85 -10.10 29.48
CA ASP A 286 13.25 -9.85 29.15
C ASP A 286 13.23 -9.57 27.66
N ASP A 287 13.70 -8.38 27.26
CA ASP A 287 13.97 -8.02 25.88
C ASP A 287 14.24 -9.33 25.15
N VAL A 288 13.28 -9.78 24.31
CA VAL A 288 13.55 -10.87 23.38
C VAL A 288 14.68 -10.26 22.60
N GLY A 289 15.90 -10.64 23.02
CA GLY A 289 17.05 -9.76 22.91
C GLY A 289 17.00 -9.23 21.51
N GLU A 290 17.07 -7.89 21.36
CA GLU A 290 17.34 -7.30 20.06
C GLU A 290 18.25 -8.32 19.40
N LYS A 291 17.72 -9.08 18.42
CA LYS A 291 18.59 -9.87 17.57
C LYS A 291 19.37 -8.72 17.03
N GLN A 292 20.56 -8.50 17.60
CA GLN A 292 21.42 -7.38 17.25
C GLN A 292 21.32 -7.45 15.77
N ALA A 293 20.65 -6.45 15.18
CA ALA A 293 20.63 -6.35 13.76
C ALA A 293 22.12 -6.25 13.54
N LEU A 294 22.71 -7.34 13.06
CA LEU A 294 24.07 -7.37 12.63
C LEU A 294 24.01 -6.29 11.56
N SER A 295 24.32 -5.05 11.95
CA SER A 295 24.77 -4.02 11.05
C SER A 295 25.83 -4.80 10.28
N PRO A 296 25.55 -5.17 9.01
CA PRO A 296 26.53 -5.93 8.26
C PRO A 296 27.81 -5.13 8.43
N ALA A 297 28.85 -5.75 9.00
CA ALA A 297 30.10 -5.05 9.24
C ALA A 297 30.46 -4.39 7.90
N VAL A 298 30.49 -3.05 7.91
CA VAL A 298 30.41 -2.21 6.70
C VAL A 298 31.69 -2.32 5.86
N ASP A 299 32.68 -3.11 6.31
CA ASP A 299 34.04 -3.07 5.79
C ASP A 299 34.50 -4.35 5.04
N ALA A 300 33.58 -5.20 4.54
CA ALA A 300 33.98 -6.47 3.91
C ALA A 300 33.76 -6.60 2.38
N TYR A 301 33.08 -5.68 1.69
CA TYR A 301 32.76 -5.82 0.25
C TYR A 301 33.63 -4.95 -0.67
N THR A 302 34.92 -4.80 -0.37
CA THR A 302 35.85 -3.90 -1.08
C THR A 302 36.26 -4.35 -2.49
N ASN A 303 35.69 -5.44 -3.03
CA ASN A 303 36.08 -6.02 -4.34
C ASN A 303 34.91 -6.28 -5.32
N VAL A 304 33.76 -5.62 -5.15
CA VAL A 304 32.63 -5.75 -6.09
C VAL A 304 32.51 -4.49 -6.94
N ASP A 305 32.58 -4.65 -8.27
CA ASP A 305 32.41 -3.57 -9.24
C ASP A 305 30.93 -3.12 -9.27
N LEU A 306 30.60 -2.15 -8.42
CA LEU A 306 29.26 -1.58 -8.24
C LEU A 306 29.10 -0.30 -9.08
N CYS A 307 28.02 -0.24 -9.86
CA CYS A 307 27.63 0.97 -10.58
C CYS A 307 26.59 1.77 -9.79
N ILE A 308 26.64 3.10 -9.91
CA ILE A 308 25.52 3.98 -9.58
C ILE A 308 25.23 4.89 -10.76
N SER A 309 23.95 5.07 -11.09
CA SER A 309 23.47 6.13 -11.97
C SER A 309 22.50 7.04 -11.21
N LYS A 310 22.37 8.30 -11.66
CA LYS A 310 21.52 9.32 -11.00
C LYS A 310 20.83 10.22 -12.00
N THR A 311 19.53 10.43 -11.85
CA THR A 311 18.74 11.37 -12.66
C THR A 311 18.10 12.43 -11.76
N GLY A 312 18.07 13.69 -12.19
CA GLY A 312 17.41 14.81 -11.52
C GLY A 312 18.23 15.60 -10.48
N ASN A 313 17.69 16.73 -10.03
CA ASN A 313 18.32 17.61 -9.04
C ASN A 313 17.66 17.53 -7.65
N ASN A 314 16.39 17.89 -7.54
CA ASN A 314 15.67 17.94 -6.24
C ASN A 314 14.98 16.62 -5.89
N LEU A 315 14.39 15.99 -6.90
CA LEU A 315 13.83 14.66 -6.85
C LEU A 315 14.69 13.78 -7.76
N ARG A 316 15.32 12.76 -7.18
CA ARG A 316 16.36 11.98 -7.84
C ARG A 316 16.03 10.51 -7.92
N SER A 317 16.20 9.91 -9.09
CA SER A 317 16.30 8.45 -9.21
C SER A 317 17.76 8.05 -9.07
N MET A 318 18.06 7.11 -8.19
CA MET A 318 19.39 6.52 -7.98
C MET A 318 19.27 5.02 -8.17
N SER A 319 20.06 4.43 -9.06
CA SER A 319 20.08 2.98 -9.22
C SER A 319 21.45 2.39 -8.97
N CYS A 320 21.49 1.16 -8.48
CA CYS A 320 22.71 0.44 -8.16
C CYS A 320 22.59 -1.04 -8.48
N TRP A 321 23.64 -1.59 -9.08
CA TRP A 321 23.75 -2.98 -9.50
C TRP A 321 25.22 -3.40 -9.59
N ILE A 322 25.45 -4.69 -9.79
CA ILE A 322 26.79 -5.27 -9.96
C ILE A 322 27.05 -5.52 -11.45
N GLN A 323 28.19 -5.05 -11.95
CA GLN A 323 28.50 -5.05 -13.40
C GLN A 323 29.16 -6.34 -13.91
N ASP A 324 29.75 -7.18 -13.04
CA ASP A 324 30.37 -8.46 -13.43
C ASP A 324 29.94 -9.62 -12.50
N PRO A 325 29.15 -10.59 -13.00
CA PRO A 325 28.67 -11.72 -12.22
C PRO A 325 29.77 -12.73 -11.86
N SER A 326 30.92 -12.72 -12.55
CA SER A 326 32.04 -13.64 -12.27
C SER A 326 32.72 -13.35 -10.93
N ARG A 327 32.56 -12.12 -10.38
CA ARG A 327 33.05 -11.70 -9.07
C ARG A 327 31.96 -11.71 -7.98
N ALA A 328 30.70 -11.95 -8.35
CA ALA A 328 29.50 -11.81 -7.49
C ALA A 328 28.89 -13.15 -7.03
N SER A 329 29.66 -14.24 -7.02
CA SER A 329 29.09 -15.60 -6.98
C SER A 329 28.51 -16.09 -5.64
N GLU A 330 28.38 -15.25 -4.60
CA GLU A 330 27.86 -15.68 -3.28
C GLU A 330 26.31 -15.75 -3.20
N GLY A 331 25.60 -15.32 -4.23
CA GLY A 331 24.13 -15.46 -4.34
C GLY A 331 23.35 -14.16 -4.08
N LEU A 332 22.02 -14.21 -4.25
CA LEU A 332 21.16 -13.02 -4.20
C LEU A 332 21.32 -12.22 -2.89
N LYS A 333 21.48 -12.92 -1.76
CA LYS A 333 21.66 -12.28 -0.44
C LYS A 333 22.87 -11.35 -0.42
N ALA A 334 24.03 -11.82 -0.88
CA ALA A 334 25.26 -11.04 -0.88
C ALA A 334 25.15 -9.84 -1.82
N ASP A 335 24.63 -10.07 -3.03
CA ASP A 335 24.43 -9.02 -4.03
C ASP A 335 23.50 -7.92 -3.53
N LEU A 336 22.37 -8.31 -2.92
CA LEU A 336 21.39 -7.36 -2.40
C LEU A 336 21.93 -6.59 -1.19
N ILE A 337 22.71 -7.23 -0.31
CA ILE A 337 23.43 -6.54 0.78
C ILE A 337 24.41 -5.51 0.22
N ALA A 338 25.21 -5.87 -0.78
CA ALA A 338 26.20 -4.98 -1.39
C ALA A 338 25.52 -3.76 -2.05
N VAL A 339 24.49 -4.01 -2.86
CA VAL A 339 23.72 -2.96 -3.55
C VAL A 339 23.02 -2.03 -2.57
N LEU A 340 22.29 -2.55 -1.58
CA LEU A 340 21.59 -1.72 -0.59
C LEU A 340 22.55 -0.97 0.33
N SER A 341 23.69 -1.57 0.70
CA SER A 341 24.73 -0.88 1.48
C SER A 341 25.32 0.29 0.70
N ARG A 342 25.56 0.11 -0.60
CA ARG A 342 26.08 1.18 -1.45
C ARG A 342 25.09 2.33 -1.61
N ILE A 343 23.79 2.02 -1.80
CA ILE A 343 22.73 3.04 -1.80
C ILE A 343 22.66 3.76 -0.45
N GLU A 344 22.68 3.04 0.67
CA GLU A 344 22.64 3.65 2.00
C GLU A 344 23.83 4.59 2.25
N ASN A 345 25.03 4.19 1.82
CA ASN A 345 26.23 5.02 1.92
C ASN A 345 26.12 6.26 1.04
N GLN A 346 25.61 6.12 -0.19
CA GLN A 346 25.40 7.24 -1.09
C GLN A 346 24.37 8.24 -0.53
N LEU A 347 23.28 7.76 0.08
CA LEU A 347 22.32 8.61 0.78
C LEU A 347 23.01 9.38 1.91
N LYS A 348 23.81 8.71 2.75
CA LYS A 348 24.55 9.35 3.85
C LYS A 348 25.54 10.40 3.37
N GLU A 349 26.30 10.12 2.30
CA GLU A 349 27.23 11.08 1.68
C GLU A 349 26.54 12.36 1.23
N GLU A 350 25.25 12.27 0.84
CA GLU A 350 24.42 13.40 0.43
C GLU A 350 23.62 14.03 1.59
N GLY A 351 23.82 13.57 2.83
CA GLY A 351 23.08 14.04 4.01
C GLY A 351 21.62 13.56 4.06
N LEU A 352 21.28 12.53 3.29
CA LEU A 352 19.96 11.93 3.19
C LEU A 352 19.90 10.58 3.94
N GLY A 353 18.69 10.10 4.19
CA GLY A 353 18.45 8.78 4.77
C GLY A 353 17.33 8.02 4.09
N TRP A 354 17.04 6.79 4.54
CA TRP A 354 15.93 5.99 3.99
C TRP A 354 14.55 6.65 4.19
N VAL A 355 14.41 7.60 5.11
CA VAL A 355 13.20 8.41 5.25
C VAL A 355 12.91 9.24 3.99
N ASN A 356 13.93 9.67 3.26
CA ASN A 356 13.83 10.45 2.02
C ASN A 356 13.40 9.63 0.80
N VAL A 357 13.47 8.30 0.89
CA VAL A 357 13.12 7.41 -0.23
C VAL A 357 11.60 7.33 -0.37
N LEU A 358 11.11 7.62 -1.57
CA LEU A 358 9.68 7.64 -1.91
C LEU A 358 9.23 6.31 -2.54
N TYR A 359 10.07 5.75 -3.41
CA TYR A 359 9.77 4.54 -4.18
C TYR A 359 10.99 3.66 -4.34
N VAL A 360 10.81 2.34 -4.38
CA VAL A 360 11.87 1.37 -4.69
C VAL A 360 11.45 0.43 -5.82
N HIS A 361 12.24 0.36 -6.88
CA HIS A 361 12.22 -0.75 -7.82
C HIS A 361 13.25 -1.78 -7.37
N LEU A 362 12.80 -2.98 -7.03
CA LEU A 362 13.66 -4.09 -6.62
C LEU A 362 13.62 -5.17 -7.70
N TYR A 363 14.69 -5.30 -8.48
CA TYR A 363 14.79 -6.34 -9.48
C TYR A 363 15.71 -7.45 -8.97
N ILE A 364 15.24 -8.70 -9.07
CA ILE A 364 16.00 -9.88 -8.68
C ILE A 364 16.07 -10.86 -9.84
N SER A 365 17.07 -11.73 -9.84
CA SER A 365 17.24 -12.74 -10.90
C SER A 365 16.29 -13.94 -10.79
N SER A 366 15.57 -14.10 -9.68
CA SER A 366 14.65 -15.22 -9.45
C SER A 366 13.59 -14.91 -8.39
N MET A 367 12.30 -14.95 -8.75
CA MET A 367 11.15 -14.82 -7.86
C MET A 367 11.04 -15.95 -6.83
N LYS A 368 11.73 -17.08 -7.05
CA LYS A 368 11.82 -18.15 -6.03
C LYS A 368 12.54 -17.67 -4.76
N GLU A 369 13.35 -16.63 -4.86
CA GLU A 369 14.08 -16.03 -3.76
C GLU A 369 13.38 -14.76 -3.20
N PHE A 370 12.10 -14.52 -3.53
CA PHE A 370 11.33 -13.36 -3.06
C PHE A 370 11.31 -13.22 -1.53
N GLY A 371 11.17 -14.33 -0.81
CA GLY A 371 11.22 -14.33 0.66
C GLY A 371 12.57 -13.88 1.21
N LEU A 372 13.67 -14.36 0.61
CA LEU A 372 15.04 -13.97 0.96
C LEU A 372 15.29 -12.48 0.66
N ALA A 373 14.82 -12.00 -0.49
CA ALA A 373 14.91 -10.59 -0.85
C ALA A 373 14.21 -9.69 0.17
N ASN A 374 13.01 -10.09 0.64
CA ASN A 374 12.28 -9.36 1.67
C ASN A 374 12.99 -9.37 3.03
N GLU A 375 13.60 -10.49 3.41
CA GLU A 375 14.39 -10.60 4.64
C GLU A 375 15.58 -9.63 4.65
N VAL A 376 16.33 -9.55 3.54
CA VAL A 376 17.43 -8.60 3.41
C VAL A 376 16.91 -7.16 3.32
N TYR A 377 15.84 -6.92 2.57
CA TYR A 377 15.28 -5.58 2.41
C TYR A 377 14.90 -4.95 3.76
N VAL A 378 14.23 -5.69 4.65
CA VAL A 378 13.79 -5.18 5.94
C VAL A 378 14.94 -4.92 6.91
N SER A 379 16.15 -5.48 6.71
CA SER A 379 17.31 -5.13 7.53
C SER A 379 17.87 -3.74 7.21
N PHE A 380 17.63 -3.23 5.99
CA PHE A 380 18.03 -1.88 5.57
C PHE A 380 16.93 -0.85 5.78
N ILE A 381 15.71 -1.17 5.36
CA ILE A 381 14.56 -0.27 5.31
C ILE A 381 13.58 -0.66 6.42
N THR A 382 13.81 -0.09 7.60
CA THR A 382 13.01 -0.35 8.82
C THR A 382 12.06 0.79 9.10
N GLU A 383 11.01 0.53 9.89
CA GLU A 383 10.12 1.60 10.37
C GLU A 383 10.87 2.68 11.17
N LYS A 384 11.92 2.30 11.90
CA LYS A 384 12.78 3.24 12.64
C LYS A 384 13.54 4.19 11.71
N LYS A 385 14.11 3.66 10.63
CA LYS A 385 14.83 4.47 9.62
C LYS A 385 13.87 5.26 8.70
N CYS A 386 12.62 4.80 8.59
CA CYS A 386 11.57 5.38 7.76
C CYS A 386 10.37 5.81 8.62
N TYR A 387 10.60 6.72 9.57
CA TYR A 387 9.58 7.13 10.54
C TYR A 387 8.34 7.80 9.91
N LEU A 388 8.47 8.33 8.68
CA LEU A 388 7.35 8.85 7.87
C LEU A 388 6.59 7.80 7.04
N GLY A 389 7.00 6.53 7.09
CA GLY A 389 6.50 5.48 6.19
C GLY A 389 7.61 4.86 5.37
N VAL A 390 7.60 3.52 5.29
CA VAL A 390 8.46 2.79 4.35
C VAL A 390 8.02 3.10 2.92
N PRO A 391 8.94 3.20 1.95
CA PRO A 391 8.60 3.55 0.57
C PRO A 391 7.67 2.52 -0.07
N SER A 392 6.94 2.97 -1.08
CA SER A 392 6.23 2.08 -2.00
C SER A 392 7.21 1.33 -2.92
N ARG A 393 6.82 0.16 -3.43
CA ARG A 393 7.76 -0.75 -4.09
C ARG A 393 7.11 -1.63 -5.15
N SER A 394 7.87 -1.94 -6.20
CA SER A 394 7.63 -3.11 -7.07
C SER A 394 8.82 -4.06 -6.99
N THR A 395 8.55 -5.36 -7.06
CA THR A 395 9.60 -6.39 -7.04
C THR A 395 9.40 -7.35 -8.19
N ILE A 396 10.31 -7.36 -9.15
CA ILE A 396 10.11 -8.02 -10.46
C ILE A 396 11.32 -8.91 -10.79
N GLU A 397 11.07 -10.07 -11.40
CA GLU A 397 12.15 -10.93 -11.89
C GLU A 397 12.56 -10.50 -13.29
N LEU A 398 13.82 -10.06 -13.42
CA LEU A 398 14.38 -9.62 -14.68
C LEU A 398 15.57 -10.52 -15.09
N PRO A 399 15.89 -10.61 -16.39
CA PRO A 399 16.99 -11.41 -16.91
C PRO A 399 18.38 -10.80 -16.61
N LEU A 400 18.64 -10.41 -15.35
CA LEU A 400 19.83 -9.67 -14.92
C LEU A 400 21.13 -10.42 -15.26
N VAL A 401 21.19 -11.72 -14.95
CA VAL A 401 22.38 -12.54 -15.21
C VAL A 401 22.63 -12.73 -16.72
N GLN A 402 21.57 -12.83 -17.52
CA GLN A 402 21.69 -12.95 -18.98
C GLN A 402 22.21 -11.65 -19.59
N ALA A 403 21.88 -10.51 -18.99
CA ALA A 403 22.38 -9.19 -19.35
C ALA A 403 23.83 -8.92 -18.87
N GLY A 404 24.46 -9.88 -18.19
CA GLY A 404 25.80 -9.72 -17.63
C GLY A 404 25.84 -8.93 -16.32
N LEU A 405 24.73 -8.83 -15.59
CA LEU A 405 24.67 -8.18 -14.28
C LEU A 405 24.67 -9.20 -13.13
N GLY A 406 24.87 -8.72 -11.90
CA GLY A 406 24.62 -9.50 -10.69
C GLY A 406 23.15 -9.91 -10.50
N LYS A 407 22.87 -10.63 -9.41
CA LYS A 407 21.54 -11.18 -9.12
C LYS A 407 20.55 -10.17 -8.55
N ALA A 408 20.99 -8.97 -8.18
CA ALA A 408 20.18 -7.89 -7.65
C ALA A 408 20.46 -6.56 -8.39
N TYR A 409 19.40 -5.81 -8.65
CA TYR A 409 19.43 -4.43 -9.14
C TYR A 409 18.38 -3.65 -8.34
N VAL A 410 18.77 -2.51 -7.77
CA VAL A 410 17.84 -1.67 -7.00
C VAL A 410 17.87 -0.25 -7.53
N GLU A 411 16.69 0.32 -7.76
CA GLU A 411 16.52 1.75 -8.02
C GLU A 411 15.63 2.37 -6.94
N VAL A 412 16.06 3.52 -6.43
CA VAL A 412 15.33 4.29 -5.42
C VAL A 412 15.02 5.69 -5.96
N LEU A 413 13.79 6.14 -5.75
CA LEU A 413 13.40 7.53 -5.96
C LEU A 413 13.52 8.27 -4.63
N VAL A 414 14.28 9.36 -4.59
CA VAL A 414 14.71 10.06 -3.38
C VAL A 414 14.40 11.54 -3.49
N SER A 415 13.75 12.11 -2.47
CA SER A 415 13.59 13.57 -2.36
C SER A 415 14.64 14.14 -1.41
N ASN A 416 15.12 15.35 -1.72
CA ASN A 416 15.96 16.11 -0.78
C ASN A 416 15.16 16.58 0.47
N GLU A 417 13.83 16.59 0.38
CA GLU A 417 12.94 16.97 1.47
C GLU A 417 12.47 15.76 2.28
N VAL A 418 12.16 16.00 3.56
CA VAL A 418 11.64 14.99 4.48
C VAL A 418 10.15 15.19 4.68
N VAL A 419 9.41 15.15 3.57
CA VAL A 419 7.96 15.31 3.52
C VAL A 419 7.41 14.23 2.59
N LYS A 420 6.51 13.38 3.07
CA LYS A 420 5.74 12.43 2.26
C LYS A 420 4.55 11.90 3.04
N ARG A 421 3.49 11.51 2.35
CA ARG A 421 2.33 10.83 2.94
C ARG A 421 2.28 9.40 2.42
N VAL A 422 2.22 8.42 3.32
CA VAL A 422 2.33 7.00 2.97
C VAL A 422 1.07 6.25 3.38
N LEU A 423 0.54 5.43 2.48
CA LEU A 423 -0.51 4.46 2.80
C LEU A 423 0.10 3.07 2.94
N HIS A 424 0.00 2.51 4.15
CA HIS A 424 0.45 1.16 4.47
C HIS A 424 -0.74 0.31 4.93
N VAL A 425 -1.11 -0.69 4.13
CA VAL A 425 -2.18 -1.66 4.42
C VAL A 425 -1.52 -2.98 4.81
N GLN A 426 -1.57 -3.30 6.11
CA GLN A 426 -0.98 -4.52 6.67
C GLN A 426 -2.05 -5.55 7.07
N SER A 427 -3.22 -5.08 7.49
CA SER A 427 -4.35 -5.96 7.80
C SER A 427 -4.94 -6.58 6.55
N ILE A 428 -5.34 -7.86 6.63
CA ILE A 428 -6.22 -8.48 5.63
C ILE A 428 -7.63 -7.92 5.84
N SER A 429 -8.25 -7.41 4.77
CA SER A 429 -9.56 -6.76 4.81
C SER A 429 -10.35 -7.03 3.53
N CYS A 430 -11.62 -6.62 3.49
CA CYS A 430 -12.44 -6.65 2.27
C CYS A 430 -12.23 -5.42 1.37
N TRP A 431 -11.35 -4.47 1.72
CA TRP A 431 -11.17 -3.21 1.00
C TRP A 431 -10.06 -3.28 -0.05
N ALA A 432 -8.82 -3.51 0.39
CA ALA A 432 -7.64 -3.52 -0.47
C ALA A 432 -6.66 -4.62 -0.01
N PRO A 433 -5.86 -5.18 -0.94
CA PRO A 433 -4.90 -6.21 -0.57
C PRO A 433 -3.85 -5.69 0.41
N SER A 434 -3.56 -6.50 1.42
CA SER A 434 -2.42 -6.27 2.31
C SER A 434 -1.09 -6.40 1.55
N CYS A 435 -0.04 -5.72 2.01
CA CYS A 435 1.28 -5.88 1.43
C CYS A 435 1.79 -7.32 1.58
N ILE A 436 2.31 -7.88 0.50
CA ILE A 436 2.93 -9.23 0.51
C ILE A 436 4.43 -9.18 0.88
N GLY A 437 4.94 -8.00 1.26
CA GLY A 437 6.32 -7.75 1.65
C GLY A 437 6.47 -6.41 2.40
N PRO A 438 7.69 -6.06 2.85
CA PRO A 438 7.93 -4.89 3.70
C PRO A 438 7.98 -3.58 2.89
N TYR A 439 6.84 -3.12 2.37
CA TYR A 439 6.69 -1.88 1.60
C TYR A 439 5.32 -1.27 1.86
N SER A 440 5.06 -0.07 1.32
CA SER A 440 3.74 0.58 1.41
C SER A 440 2.99 0.57 0.08
N GLN A 441 1.66 0.54 0.08
CA GLN A 441 0.85 0.53 -1.15
C GLN A 441 1.04 1.78 -1.99
N ALA A 442 1.24 2.94 -1.35
CA ALA A 442 1.47 4.18 -2.07
C ALA A 442 2.25 5.22 -1.24
N THR A 443 2.94 6.12 -1.92
CA THR A 443 3.66 7.26 -1.35
C THR A 443 3.32 8.51 -2.16
N LEU A 444 2.64 9.46 -1.52
CA LEU A 444 2.38 10.79 -2.07
C LEU A 444 3.52 11.72 -1.66
N TYR A 445 4.10 12.38 -2.66
CA TYR A 445 5.08 13.43 -2.50
C TYR A 445 4.67 14.59 -3.40
N GLU A 446 4.52 15.78 -2.82
CA GLU A 446 3.88 16.93 -3.48
C GLU A 446 2.54 16.50 -4.13
N ASP A 447 2.39 16.70 -5.43
CA ASP A 447 1.19 16.37 -6.19
C ASP A 447 1.30 15.00 -6.90
N ILE A 448 2.31 14.18 -6.61
CA ILE A 448 2.54 12.89 -7.30
C ILE A 448 2.38 11.71 -6.35
N LEU A 449 1.42 10.84 -6.67
CA LEU A 449 1.21 9.57 -5.98
C LEU A 449 1.96 8.44 -6.68
N TYR A 450 3.01 7.95 -6.04
CA TYR A 450 3.76 6.77 -6.47
C TYR A 450 3.12 5.52 -5.86
N MET A 451 2.47 4.69 -6.68
CA MET A 451 1.84 3.46 -6.21
C MET A 451 2.77 2.26 -6.39
N ALA A 452 2.80 1.38 -5.39
CA ALA A 452 3.44 0.07 -5.47
C ALA A 452 2.80 -0.79 -6.55
N GLY A 453 3.49 -1.87 -6.93
CA GLY A 453 2.94 -2.90 -7.79
C GLY A 453 1.62 -3.46 -7.28
N GLN A 454 0.58 -3.38 -8.09
CA GLN A 454 -0.75 -3.91 -7.80
C GLN A 454 -0.97 -5.20 -8.57
N LEU A 455 -1.19 -6.28 -7.82
CA LEU A 455 -1.53 -7.60 -8.35
C LEU A 455 -3.04 -7.80 -8.34
N GLY A 456 -3.52 -8.72 -9.16
CA GLY A 456 -4.90 -9.22 -9.13
C GLY A 456 -5.17 -10.13 -7.93
N LEU A 457 -4.91 -9.64 -6.71
CA LEU A 457 -5.19 -10.33 -5.46
C LEU A 457 -6.60 -10.02 -5.00
N ASP A 458 -7.35 -11.06 -4.64
CA ASP A 458 -8.60 -10.92 -3.91
C ASP A 458 -8.28 -10.44 -2.48
N PRO A 459 -8.68 -9.20 -2.08
CA PRO A 459 -8.28 -8.62 -0.79
C PRO A 459 -8.54 -9.49 0.45
N PRO A 460 -9.74 -10.10 0.63
CA PRO A 460 -10.01 -10.84 1.86
C PRO A 460 -9.29 -12.20 1.94
N THR A 461 -8.94 -12.82 0.81
CA THR A 461 -8.25 -14.12 0.80
C THR A 461 -6.75 -14.03 0.50
N MET A 462 -6.29 -12.89 -0.02
CA MET A 462 -4.91 -12.65 -0.47
C MET A 462 -4.42 -13.66 -1.54
N LYS A 463 -5.35 -14.27 -2.29
CA LYS A 463 -5.07 -15.20 -3.39
C LYS A 463 -5.18 -14.47 -4.72
N LEU A 464 -4.38 -14.89 -5.71
CA LEU A 464 -4.55 -14.43 -7.08
C LEU A 464 -5.92 -14.89 -7.60
N CYS A 465 -6.62 -14.01 -8.32
CA CYS A 465 -7.91 -14.36 -8.90
C CYS A 465 -7.77 -15.46 -9.95
N LEU A 466 -8.79 -16.29 -10.07
CA LEU A 466 -8.92 -17.26 -11.15
C LEU A 466 -9.41 -16.54 -12.41
N GLY A 467 -9.05 -17.06 -13.60
CA GLY A 467 -9.48 -16.50 -14.88
C GLY A 467 -8.36 -15.98 -15.78
N GLY A 468 -7.10 -16.16 -15.39
CA GLY A 468 -5.94 -15.84 -16.23
C GLY A 468 -5.59 -14.34 -16.24
N PRO A 469 -4.72 -13.92 -17.17
CA PRO A 469 -4.11 -12.58 -17.16
C PRO A 469 -5.10 -11.43 -17.22
N ARG A 470 -6.20 -11.60 -17.96
CA ARG A 470 -7.25 -10.58 -18.02
C ARG A 470 -7.91 -10.35 -16.67
N ALA A 471 -8.34 -11.41 -16.00
CA ALA A 471 -8.97 -11.30 -14.68
C ALA A 471 -8.00 -10.69 -13.66
N GLU A 472 -6.72 -11.07 -13.73
CA GLU A 472 -5.68 -10.49 -12.90
C GLU A 472 -5.51 -8.99 -13.13
N LEU A 473 -5.51 -8.55 -14.40
CA LEU A 473 -5.45 -7.13 -14.74
C LEU A 473 -6.68 -6.36 -14.24
N GLU A 474 -7.89 -6.88 -14.49
CA GLU A 474 -9.14 -6.22 -14.06
C GLU A 474 -9.17 -6.03 -12.54
N LEU A 475 -8.77 -7.05 -11.78
CA LEU A 475 -8.71 -6.96 -10.32
C LEU A 475 -7.54 -6.09 -9.83
N ALA A 476 -6.38 -6.12 -10.50
CA ALA A 476 -5.27 -5.20 -10.19
C ALA A 476 -5.69 -3.72 -10.36
N LEU A 477 -6.48 -3.40 -11.39
CA LEU A 477 -7.02 -2.05 -11.59
C LEU A 477 -8.04 -1.67 -10.51
N GLN A 478 -8.89 -2.61 -10.08
CA GLN A 478 -9.82 -2.38 -8.95
C GLN A 478 -9.08 -2.14 -7.64
N ASN A 479 -8.05 -2.94 -7.36
CA ASN A 479 -7.17 -2.76 -6.21
C ASN A 479 -6.44 -1.41 -6.27
N SER A 480 -5.99 -1.01 -7.46
CA SER A 480 -5.37 0.30 -7.68
C SER A 480 -6.35 1.45 -7.38
N GLU A 481 -7.60 1.34 -7.84
CA GLU A 481 -8.64 2.33 -7.56
C GLU A 481 -8.96 2.42 -6.06
N ALA A 482 -9.05 1.29 -5.37
CA ALA A 482 -9.28 1.27 -3.93
C ALA A 482 -8.18 2.01 -3.16
N VAL A 483 -6.92 1.83 -3.56
CA VAL A 483 -5.77 2.55 -3.00
C VAL A 483 -5.80 4.04 -3.35
N ALA A 484 -6.11 4.39 -4.60
CA ALA A 484 -6.20 5.79 -5.06
C ALA A 484 -7.28 6.58 -4.28
N ASN A 485 -8.43 5.96 -4.01
CA ASN A 485 -9.52 6.58 -3.26
C ASN A 485 -9.11 7.01 -1.83
N ALA A 486 -8.10 6.36 -1.22
CA ALA A 486 -7.56 6.79 0.08
C ALA A 486 -6.84 8.15 0.02
N PHE A 487 -6.48 8.61 -1.18
CA PHE A 487 -5.88 9.91 -1.46
C PHE A 487 -6.88 10.87 -2.12
N SER A 488 -8.18 10.55 -2.09
CA SER A 488 -9.25 11.33 -2.73
C SER A 488 -9.07 11.51 -4.23
N CYS A 489 -8.46 10.51 -4.89
CA CYS A 489 -8.26 10.50 -6.34
C CYS A 489 -8.72 9.17 -6.95
N SER A 490 -8.78 9.12 -8.29
CA SER A 490 -9.18 7.94 -9.05
C SER A 490 -8.15 7.65 -10.14
N ILE A 491 -7.84 6.37 -10.34
CA ILE A 491 -6.92 5.96 -11.41
C ILE A 491 -7.45 6.33 -12.79
N TYR A 492 -8.77 6.49 -12.96
CA TYR A 492 -9.39 6.78 -14.25
C TYR A 492 -9.37 8.26 -14.64
N ILE A 493 -8.99 9.13 -13.70
CA ILE A 493 -8.98 10.60 -13.89
C ILE A 493 -7.57 11.15 -13.66
N SER A 494 -6.89 10.64 -12.63
CA SER A 494 -5.62 11.17 -12.14
C SER A 494 -4.39 10.47 -12.70
N ALA A 495 -4.52 9.35 -13.41
CA ALA A 495 -3.34 8.63 -13.92
C ALA A 495 -2.60 9.44 -14.99
N ILE A 496 -1.28 9.54 -14.83
CA ILE A 496 -0.36 10.15 -15.81
C ILE A 496 0.47 9.08 -16.52
N HIS A 497 0.74 7.97 -15.84
CA HIS A 497 1.54 6.86 -16.36
C HIS A 497 1.08 5.51 -15.77
N PHE A 498 0.99 4.49 -16.62
CA PHE A 498 0.88 3.09 -16.22
C PHE A 498 2.10 2.32 -16.70
N LEU A 499 2.82 1.73 -15.75
CA LEU A 499 3.82 0.70 -16.04
C LEU A 499 3.17 -0.67 -15.75
N VAL A 500 3.02 -1.49 -16.79
CA VAL A 500 2.37 -2.79 -16.71
C VAL A 500 3.44 -3.87 -16.89
N TYR A 501 3.74 -4.61 -15.83
CA TYR A 501 4.59 -5.77 -15.93
C TYR A 501 3.78 -6.98 -16.36
N CYS A 502 4.26 -7.65 -17.39
CA CYS A 502 3.64 -8.81 -18.00
C CYS A 502 4.59 -10.00 -17.89
N SER A 503 4.08 -11.18 -17.54
CA SER A 503 4.90 -12.39 -17.60
C SER A 503 5.35 -12.65 -19.04
N ALA A 504 6.63 -12.94 -19.25
CA ALA A 504 7.18 -13.30 -20.54
C ALA A 504 6.57 -14.60 -21.11
N GLN A 505 5.87 -15.37 -20.28
CA GLN A 505 5.19 -16.62 -20.65
C GLN A 505 3.81 -16.38 -21.30
N LEU A 506 3.34 -15.14 -21.39
CA LEU A 506 2.07 -14.81 -22.03
C LEU A 506 2.08 -15.10 -23.53
N THR A 507 1.01 -15.73 -24.00
CA THR A 507 0.76 -15.93 -25.42
C THR A 507 0.40 -14.62 -26.11
N SER A 508 0.53 -14.56 -27.45
CA SER A 508 0.16 -13.36 -28.22
C SER A 508 -1.32 -12.97 -28.02
N SER A 509 -2.22 -13.94 -27.93
CA SER A 509 -3.65 -13.68 -27.69
C SER A 509 -3.89 -13.07 -26.31
N GLU A 510 -3.18 -13.51 -25.27
CA GLU A 510 -3.30 -12.95 -23.93
C GLU A 510 -2.72 -11.53 -23.85
N LYS A 511 -1.62 -11.26 -24.57
CA LYS A 511 -1.06 -9.91 -24.70
C LYS A 511 -2.07 -8.94 -25.32
N GLU A 512 -2.72 -9.35 -26.41
CA GLU A 512 -3.80 -8.57 -27.04
C GLU A 512 -4.97 -8.32 -26.07
N GLU A 513 -5.37 -9.35 -25.32
CA GLU A 513 -6.47 -9.25 -24.36
C GLU A 513 -6.17 -8.28 -23.22
N ILE A 514 -4.96 -8.31 -22.65
CA ILE A 514 -4.50 -7.36 -21.62
C ILE A 514 -4.58 -5.93 -22.15
N GLU A 515 -4.03 -5.69 -23.34
CA GLU A 515 -4.00 -4.35 -23.93
C GLU A 515 -5.41 -3.82 -24.21
N GLN A 516 -6.28 -4.66 -24.78
CA GLN A 516 -7.68 -4.30 -25.02
C GLN A 516 -8.42 -4.02 -23.72
N THR A 517 -8.20 -4.84 -22.69
CA THR A 517 -8.84 -4.71 -21.38
C THR A 517 -8.45 -3.41 -20.68
N LEU A 518 -7.16 -3.05 -20.68
CA LEU A 518 -6.70 -1.78 -20.10
C LEU A 518 -7.31 -0.60 -20.87
N LYS A 519 -7.26 -0.64 -22.21
CA LYS A 519 -7.85 0.40 -23.07
C LYS A 519 -9.35 0.55 -22.83
N SER A 520 -10.12 -0.53 -22.84
CA SER A 520 -11.57 -0.49 -22.66
C SER A 520 -11.95 -0.04 -21.26
N SER A 521 -11.30 -0.58 -20.22
CA SER A 521 -11.58 -0.22 -18.83
C SER A 521 -11.36 1.28 -18.59
N TYR A 522 -10.30 1.83 -19.16
CA TYR A 522 -10.01 3.25 -19.05
C TYR A 522 -10.95 4.10 -19.89
N ILE A 523 -11.14 3.77 -21.18
CA ILE A 523 -11.99 4.56 -22.09
C ILE A 523 -13.45 4.60 -21.62
N THR A 524 -14.01 3.49 -21.14
CA THR A 524 -15.40 3.45 -20.65
C THR A 524 -15.61 4.31 -19.42
N ARG A 525 -14.57 4.50 -18.59
CA ARG A 525 -14.64 5.26 -17.33
C ARG A 525 -14.02 6.66 -17.43
N LEU A 526 -13.44 7.00 -18.57
CA LEU A 526 -12.84 8.30 -18.83
C LEU A 526 -13.94 9.37 -18.93
N ASP A 527 -14.06 10.20 -17.90
CA ASP A 527 -14.92 11.38 -17.96
C ASP A 527 -14.20 12.51 -18.71
N ARG A 528 -14.39 12.57 -20.03
CA ARG A 528 -13.83 13.65 -20.88
C ARG A 528 -14.33 15.04 -20.48
N SER A 529 -15.45 15.15 -19.77
CA SER A 529 -16.00 16.44 -19.32
C SER A 529 -15.16 17.08 -18.20
N LYS A 530 -14.33 16.30 -17.52
CA LYS A 530 -13.41 16.75 -16.46
C LYS A 530 -11.96 16.96 -16.94
N GLY A 531 -11.73 17.01 -18.26
CA GLY A 531 -10.40 17.27 -18.82
C GLY A 531 -9.42 16.08 -18.78
N GLY A 532 -9.89 14.85 -18.54
CA GLY A 532 -9.05 13.66 -18.51
C GLY A 532 -8.45 13.33 -19.88
N SER A 533 -7.12 13.21 -19.95
CA SER A 533 -6.41 12.69 -21.13
C SER A 533 -5.95 11.25 -20.89
N TYR A 534 -5.69 10.51 -21.96
CA TYR A 534 -5.23 9.13 -21.83
C TYR A 534 -3.78 9.11 -21.28
N PRO A 535 -3.48 8.32 -20.24
CA PRO A 535 -2.15 8.25 -19.65
C PRO A 535 -1.18 7.60 -20.62
N THR A 536 0.10 7.87 -20.41
CA THR A 536 1.14 7.06 -21.06
C THR A 536 1.11 5.64 -20.51
N VAL A 537 1.35 4.64 -21.37
CA VAL A 537 1.38 3.22 -20.97
C VAL A 537 2.65 2.58 -21.49
N LEU A 538 3.37 1.91 -20.59
CA LEU A 538 4.53 1.08 -20.91
C LEU A 538 4.29 -0.34 -20.42
N TYR A 539 4.42 -1.31 -21.33
CA TYR A 539 4.42 -2.73 -21.02
C TYR A 539 5.88 -3.20 -20.88
N VAL A 540 6.17 -3.97 -19.84
CA VAL A 540 7.48 -4.61 -19.62
C VAL A 540 7.29 -6.10 -19.43
N PHE A 541 7.97 -6.89 -20.26
CA PHE A 541 7.97 -8.34 -20.16
C PHE A 541 9.07 -8.80 -19.19
N ALA A 542 8.62 -9.33 -18.07
CA ALA A 542 9.45 -9.84 -16.98
C ALA A 542 9.49 -11.36 -17.00
N SER A 543 10.57 -11.95 -16.47
CA SER A 543 10.72 -13.42 -16.45
C SER A 543 9.65 -14.07 -15.56
N ASP A 544 9.38 -13.46 -14.41
CA ASP A 544 8.33 -13.85 -13.48
C ASP A 544 7.88 -12.66 -12.62
N LEU A 545 6.69 -12.78 -12.03
CA LEU A 545 6.09 -11.77 -11.14
C LEU A 545 5.82 -12.36 -9.76
N PRO A 546 5.64 -11.53 -8.71
CA PRO A 546 5.36 -12.04 -7.38
C PRO A 546 4.14 -12.96 -7.36
N LYS A 547 4.22 -14.04 -6.58
CA LYS A 547 3.21 -15.13 -6.51
C LYS A 547 2.97 -15.88 -7.83
N GLY A 548 3.81 -15.70 -8.85
CA GLY A 548 3.62 -16.30 -10.17
C GLY A 548 2.45 -15.68 -10.94
N ALA A 549 2.14 -14.41 -10.64
CA ALA A 549 1.14 -13.65 -11.37
C ALA A 549 1.53 -13.51 -12.85
N ARG A 550 0.53 -13.30 -13.70
CA ARG A 550 0.69 -13.02 -15.11
C ARG A 550 0.79 -11.52 -15.41
N VAL A 551 0.17 -10.68 -14.57
CA VAL A 551 0.17 -9.22 -14.74
C VAL A 551 0.31 -8.50 -13.39
N GLU A 552 1.14 -7.45 -13.35
CA GLU A 552 1.22 -6.46 -12.25
C GLU A 552 1.09 -5.06 -12.84
N VAL A 553 0.28 -4.20 -12.22
CA VAL A 553 0.09 -2.81 -12.66
C VAL A 553 0.72 -1.85 -11.66
N LYS A 554 1.51 -0.90 -12.14
CA LYS A 554 2.10 0.19 -11.35
C LYS A 554 1.63 1.54 -11.90
N PRO A 555 0.57 2.14 -11.33
CA PRO A 555 0.13 3.48 -11.70
C PRO A 555 1.01 4.58 -11.06
N ILE A 556 1.12 5.71 -11.75
CA ILE A 556 1.56 6.99 -11.19
C ILE A 556 0.44 7.99 -11.41
N LEU A 557 -0.01 8.67 -10.35
CA LEU A 557 -1.14 9.59 -10.40
C LEU A 557 -0.73 11.02 -10.04
N TYR A 558 -1.38 12.00 -10.66
CA TYR A 558 -1.35 13.40 -10.27
C TYR A 558 -2.53 13.71 -9.33
N VAL A 559 -2.22 14.16 -8.13
CA VAL A 559 -3.18 14.50 -7.07
C VAL A 559 -3.05 16.00 -6.80
N PRO A 560 -3.87 16.86 -7.44
CA PRO A 560 -3.78 18.30 -7.25
C PRO A 560 -4.09 18.69 -5.80
N SER A 561 -3.38 19.69 -5.30
CA SER A 561 -3.68 20.32 -4.01
C SER A 561 -4.99 21.10 -4.09
N THR A 562 -5.72 21.27 -2.98
CA THR A 562 -7.03 21.96 -2.96
C THR A 562 -6.96 23.43 -3.44
N ASP A 563 -5.79 24.04 -3.44
CA ASP A 563 -5.56 25.42 -3.90
C ASP A 563 -5.37 25.52 -5.44
N ASP A 564 -5.20 24.38 -6.12
CA ASP A 564 -4.85 24.36 -7.55
C ASP A 564 -6.02 24.65 -8.51
N TRP A 565 -7.26 24.49 -8.05
CA TRP A 565 -8.44 24.83 -8.87
C TRP A 565 -8.53 26.33 -9.16
N VAL A 566 -7.82 27.17 -8.39
CA VAL A 566 -7.82 28.63 -8.56
C VAL A 566 -6.63 29.12 -9.41
N ALA A 567 -5.53 28.36 -9.47
CA ALA A 567 -4.29 28.80 -10.13
C ALA A 567 -4.18 28.45 -11.63
N ALA A 568 -5.12 27.67 -12.19
CA ALA A 568 -5.07 27.22 -13.58
C ALA A 568 -5.21 28.32 -14.64
N GLU A 569 -5.45 29.59 -14.26
CA GLU A 569 -5.55 30.73 -15.18
C GLU A 569 -4.27 31.57 -15.34
N GLU A 570 -3.24 31.39 -14.51
CA GLU A 570 -2.00 32.17 -14.65
C GLU A 570 -0.97 31.45 -15.52
N THR A 571 -0.95 31.86 -16.79
CA THR A 571 0.07 31.44 -17.77
C THR A 571 1.40 32.14 -17.46
N GLU A 572 2.31 31.46 -16.75
CA GLU A 572 3.70 31.91 -16.66
C GLU A 572 4.37 31.89 -18.05
N THR A 573 4.81 33.06 -18.50
CA THR A 573 5.56 33.27 -19.74
C THR A 573 7.02 32.89 -19.55
N GLY A 574 7.30 31.58 -19.56
CA GLY A 574 8.66 31.04 -19.61
C GLY A 574 9.39 31.39 -20.93
N VAL A 575 10.67 31.71 -20.83
CA VAL A 575 11.58 31.97 -21.97
C VAL A 575 11.71 30.69 -22.83
N PRO A 576 11.70 30.78 -24.18
CA PRO A 576 11.88 29.61 -25.04
C PRO A 576 13.23 28.92 -24.76
N LEU A 577 13.19 27.61 -24.47
CA LEU A 577 14.40 26.79 -24.38
C LEU A 577 15.09 26.74 -25.75
N PRO A 578 16.44 26.74 -25.80
CA PRO A 578 17.17 26.70 -27.06
C PRO A 578 16.86 25.41 -27.83
N ALA A 579 16.55 25.55 -29.12
CA ALA A 579 16.40 24.42 -30.03
C ALA A 579 17.73 23.65 -30.14
N PRO A 580 17.70 22.32 -30.35
CA PRO A 580 18.92 21.52 -30.54
C PRO A 580 19.78 22.10 -31.68
N SER A 581 21.12 21.97 -31.59
CA SER A 581 22.04 22.55 -32.58
C SER A 581 21.76 22.12 -34.03
N LYS A 582 22.19 22.96 -34.98
CA LYS A 582 22.04 22.76 -36.44
C LYS A 582 22.57 21.38 -36.91
N THR A 583 23.72 20.97 -36.38
CA THR A 583 24.36 19.67 -36.63
C THR A 583 23.50 18.47 -36.24
N TRP A 584 22.75 18.58 -35.14
CA TRP A 584 21.85 17.54 -34.65
C TRP A 584 20.56 17.49 -35.45
N THR A 585 20.04 18.67 -35.78
CA THR A 585 18.85 18.83 -36.61
C THR A 585 19.06 18.21 -37.99
N ASP A 586 20.25 18.34 -38.58
CA ASP A 586 20.55 17.75 -39.90
C ASP A 586 20.64 16.21 -39.88
N CYS A 587 21.10 15.60 -38.77
CA CYS A 587 21.22 14.14 -38.63
C CYS A 587 19.88 13.43 -38.38
N THR A 588 18.92 14.10 -37.73
CA THR A 588 17.61 13.51 -37.38
C THR A 588 16.41 14.15 -38.09
N ALA A 589 16.58 15.25 -38.83
CA ALA A 589 15.54 15.91 -39.63
C ALA A 589 14.75 14.97 -40.55
N PRO A 590 15.36 13.99 -41.25
CA PRO A 590 14.64 13.05 -42.10
C PRO A 590 13.59 12.22 -41.36
N TYR A 591 13.74 12.07 -40.04
CA TYR A 591 12.95 11.16 -39.20
C TYR A 591 11.99 11.88 -38.25
N SER A 592 11.91 13.21 -38.34
CA SER A 592 10.99 14.03 -37.54
C SER A 592 9.51 13.62 -37.68
N ALA A 593 9.14 13.05 -38.83
CA ALA A 593 7.80 12.52 -39.12
C ALA A 593 7.47 11.21 -38.37
N LEU A 594 8.46 10.51 -37.80
CA LEU A 594 8.24 9.26 -37.05
C LEU A 594 7.78 9.50 -35.60
N ARG A 595 7.73 10.75 -35.14
CA ARG A 595 7.43 11.10 -33.74
C ARG A 595 6.12 10.51 -33.24
N ASP A 596 5.02 10.70 -33.96
CA ASP A 596 3.70 10.19 -33.54
C ASP A 596 3.66 8.65 -33.55
N SER A 597 4.51 8.03 -34.36
CA SER A 597 4.64 6.58 -34.43
C SER A 597 5.52 5.99 -33.33
N CYS A 598 6.41 6.76 -32.70
CA CYS A 598 7.40 6.28 -31.73
C CYS A 598 7.25 6.83 -30.30
N CYS A 599 6.52 7.93 -30.10
CA CYS A 599 6.34 8.55 -28.77
C CYS A 599 4.89 8.49 -28.29
N GLN A 600 4.70 8.29 -26.98
CA GLN A 600 3.49 8.66 -26.24
C GLN A 600 3.87 9.76 -25.26
N VAL A 601 3.08 10.81 -25.16
CA VAL A 601 3.33 11.94 -24.24
C VAL A 601 2.04 12.30 -23.54
N HIS A 602 2.13 12.50 -22.22
CA HIS A 602 1.07 13.00 -21.37
C HIS A 602 1.59 14.19 -20.59
N THR A 603 0.84 15.29 -20.58
CA THR A 603 1.16 16.48 -19.78
C THR A 603 -0.02 16.89 -18.92
N THR A 604 0.30 17.37 -17.71
CA THR A 604 -0.71 17.79 -16.72
C THR A 604 -0.37 19.18 -16.21
N GLY A 605 -1.22 20.16 -16.52
CA GLY A 605 -1.12 21.54 -16.01
C GLY A 605 0.20 22.27 -16.28
N GLY A 606 1.00 21.83 -17.27
CA GLY A 606 2.36 22.33 -17.50
C GLY A 606 3.38 22.00 -16.40
N ARG A 607 2.98 21.25 -15.36
CA ARG A 607 3.82 20.88 -14.21
C ARG A 607 4.47 19.52 -14.38
N ILE A 608 3.77 18.58 -15.00
CA ILE A 608 4.25 17.22 -15.18
C ILE A 608 4.24 16.85 -16.65
N CYS A 609 5.31 16.18 -17.08
CA CYS A 609 5.43 15.53 -18.37
C CYS A 609 5.82 14.07 -18.17
N SER A 610 5.00 13.15 -18.66
CA SER A 610 5.32 11.73 -18.79
C SER A 610 5.44 11.38 -20.27
N ALA A 611 6.48 10.64 -20.64
CA ALA A 611 6.65 10.19 -22.01
C ALA A 611 7.21 8.77 -22.10
N VAL A 612 6.78 8.06 -23.14
CA VAL A 612 7.33 6.76 -23.53
C VAL A 612 7.82 6.85 -24.97
N VAL A 613 9.08 6.53 -25.20
CA VAL A 613 9.68 6.46 -26.56
C VAL A 613 10.00 5.01 -26.87
N SER A 614 9.50 4.49 -27.98
CA SER A 614 9.71 3.09 -28.41
C SER A 614 10.39 3.03 -29.77
N ILE A 615 11.38 2.15 -29.91
CA ILE A 615 11.98 1.79 -31.19
C ILE A 615 11.53 0.37 -31.56
N THR A 616 10.63 0.26 -32.53
CA THR A 616 10.25 -1.02 -33.16
C THR A 616 11.30 -1.45 -34.19
N ASP A 617 11.25 -2.70 -34.65
CA ASP A 617 12.05 -3.17 -35.79
C ASP A 617 11.87 -2.31 -37.05
N ASP A 618 10.64 -1.88 -37.34
CA ASP A 618 10.34 -0.99 -38.47
C ASP A 618 11.03 0.38 -38.31
N ILE A 619 10.99 0.97 -37.12
CA ILE A 619 11.69 2.25 -36.84
C ILE A 619 13.20 2.05 -36.95
N ALA A 620 13.75 0.99 -36.34
CA ALA A 620 15.17 0.68 -36.43
C ALA A 620 15.63 0.50 -37.88
N SER A 621 14.85 -0.20 -38.71
CA SER A 621 15.17 -0.39 -40.14
C SER A 621 15.23 0.93 -40.92
N LYS A 622 14.41 1.91 -40.55
CA LYS A 622 14.37 3.23 -41.18
C LYS A 622 15.55 4.10 -40.78
N ILE A 623 16.01 4.02 -39.53
CA ILE A 623 17.11 4.85 -39.02
C ILE A 623 18.50 4.23 -39.25
N CYS A 624 18.63 2.90 -39.27
CA CYS A 624 19.91 2.18 -39.41
C CYS A 624 20.25 1.82 -40.88
N SER A 625 20.08 2.74 -41.83
CA SER A 625 20.17 2.53 -43.29
C SER A 625 21.53 2.04 -43.85
N ALA A 626 21.97 0.83 -43.49
CA ALA A 626 23.07 0.08 -44.10
C ALA A 626 22.60 -1.33 -44.50
N ALA A 627 22.79 -1.64 -45.78
CA ALA A 627 22.31 -2.84 -46.44
C ALA A 627 22.76 -4.14 -45.75
N GLY A 628 21.78 -4.94 -45.29
CA GLY A 628 21.89 -6.41 -45.37
C GLY A 628 22.21 -7.19 -44.10
N GLN A 629 22.44 -6.55 -42.95
CA GLN A 629 22.44 -7.24 -41.64
C GLN A 629 21.70 -6.40 -40.61
N LEU A 630 20.39 -6.63 -40.50
CA LEU A 630 19.66 -6.17 -39.31
C LEU A 630 20.12 -7.04 -38.13
N HIS A 631 20.47 -6.36 -37.04
CA HIS A 631 20.85 -6.87 -35.72
C HIS A 631 22.37 -7.11 -35.48
N HIS A 632 22.82 -6.59 -34.32
CA HIS A 632 24.09 -6.87 -33.62
C HIS A 632 25.37 -6.08 -33.97
N GLY A 633 25.26 -4.83 -34.44
CA GLY A 633 26.41 -3.92 -34.56
C GLY A 633 26.39 -2.82 -33.50
N GLU A 634 27.52 -2.56 -32.84
CA GLU A 634 27.70 -1.44 -31.89
C GLU A 634 27.31 -0.09 -32.52
N GLU A 635 27.56 0.08 -33.82
CA GLU A 635 27.19 1.29 -34.57
C GLU A 635 25.68 1.50 -34.69
N ASN A 636 24.90 0.42 -34.92
CA ASN A 636 23.45 0.51 -34.97
C ASN A 636 22.87 0.90 -33.61
N LEU A 637 23.45 0.39 -32.52
CA LEU A 637 23.08 0.77 -31.16
C LEU A 637 23.32 2.26 -30.91
N LYS A 638 24.45 2.81 -31.37
CA LYS A 638 24.74 4.26 -31.28
C LYS A 638 23.72 5.09 -32.05
N ILE A 639 23.34 4.68 -33.26
CA ILE A 639 22.31 5.37 -34.07
C ILE A 639 20.96 5.36 -33.34
N MET A 640 20.54 4.22 -32.80
CA MET A 640 19.30 4.10 -32.03
C MET A 640 19.34 4.97 -30.76
N ALA A 641 20.45 4.97 -30.03
CA ALA A 641 20.64 5.80 -28.84
C ALA A 641 20.55 7.30 -29.17
N ARG A 642 21.20 7.77 -30.24
CA ARG A 642 21.10 9.15 -30.74
C ARG A 642 19.66 9.52 -31.09
N PHE A 643 18.94 8.63 -31.77
CA PHE A 643 17.53 8.84 -32.10
C PHE A 643 16.66 8.96 -30.85
N CYS A 644 16.78 8.05 -29.88
CA CYS A 644 16.08 8.12 -28.59
C CYS A 644 16.38 9.45 -27.87
N ALA A 645 17.65 9.80 -27.74
CA ALA A 645 18.07 11.00 -27.04
C ALA A 645 17.51 12.28 -27.71
N PHE A 646 17.47 12.32 -29.04
CA PHE A 646 16.81 13.39 -29.79
C PHE A 646 15.31 13.47 -29.48
N GLN A 647 14.61 12.34 -29.50
CA GLN A 647 13.17 12.30 -29.23
C GLN A 647 12.84 12.76 -27.81
N ILE A 648 13.67 12.40 -26.83
CA ILE A 648 13.54 12.89 -25.44
C ILE A 648 13.76 14.40 -25.39
N ALA A 649 14.85 14.92 -25.96
CA ALA A 649 15.16 16.34 -25.99
C ALA A 649 14.02 17.15 -26.63
N LYS A 650 13.49 16.66 -27.74
CA LYS A 650 12.37 17.27 -28.46
C LYS A 650 11.09 17.23 -27.63
N THR A 651 10.78 16.12 -26.96
CA THR A 651 9.61 16.01 -26.07
C THR A 651 9.69 17.02 -24.92
N LEU A 652 10.86 17.19 -24.30
CA LEU A 652 11.05 18.19 -23.25
C LEU A 652 10.84 19.61 -23.79
N ALA A 653 11.49 19.95 -24.92
CA ALA A 653 11.38 21.27 -25.55
C ALA A 653 9.94 21.61 -25.98
N ASP A 654 9.26 20.69 -26.67
CA ASP A 654 7.89 20.89 -27.18
C ASP A 654 6.88 21.12 -26.03
N ASN A 655 7.16 20.59 -24.83
CA ASN A 655 6.31 20.70 -23.66
C ASN A 655 6.82 21.71 -22.61
N ARG A 656 7.87 22.48 -22.92
CA ARG A 656 8.46 23.50 -22.04
C ARG A 656 9.07 22.95 -20.74
N PHE A 657 9.68 21.78 -20.80
CA PHE A 657 10.48 21.22 -19.70
C PHE A 657 11.96 21.31 -20.02
N SER A 658 12.79 21.56 -19.01
CA SER A 658 14.24 21.47 -19.14
C SER A 658 14.74 20.09 -18.69
N TRP A 659 16.02 19.80 -18.92
CA TRP A 659 16.65 18.59 -18.40
C TRP A 659 16.74 18.57 -16.87
N ASP A 660 16.79 19.73 -16.22
CA ASP A 660 16.78 19.83 -14.75
C ASP A 660 15.44 19.41 -14.14
N SER A 661 14.37 19.45 -14.93
CA SER A 661 13.03 18.99 -14.55
C SER A 661 12.89 17.47 -14.60
N VAL A 662 13.82 16.74 -15.22
CA VAL A 662 13.73 15.28 -15.36
C VAL A 662 13.95 14.62 -14.01
N THR A 663 12.94 13.90 -13.54
CA THR A 663 12.97 13.20 -12.24
C THR A 663 13.32 11.73 -12.41
N MET A 664 12.97 11.14 -13.55
CA MET A 664 13.27 9.75 -13.88
C MET A 664 13.43 9.57 -15.39
N LEU A 665 14.49 8.87 -15.79
CA LEU A 665 14.74 8.45 -17.16
C LEU A 665 15.26 7.02 -17.15
N ARG A 666 14.44 6.06 -17.58
CA ARG A 666 14.80 4.65 -17.73
C ARG A 666 14.85 4.23 -19.18
N LEU A 667 15.83 3.41 -19.49
CA LEU A 667 16.06 2.81 -20.79
C LEU A 667 15.90 1.30 -20.65
N TYR A 668 14.88 0.76 -21.28
CA TYR A 668 14.60 -0.66 -21.35
C TYR A 668 15.16 -1.21 -22.65
N TYR A 669 15.90 -2.31 -22.57
CA TYR A 669 16.45 -2.99 -23.73
C TYR A 669 16.23 -4.50 -23.62
N SER A 670 15.93 -5.13 -24.75
CA SER A 670 15.76 -6.59 -24.78
C SER A 670 17.11 -7.29 -24.67
N VAL A 671 17.20 -8.31 -23.81
CA VAL A 671 18.37 -9.19 -23.70
C VAL A 671 18.59 -10.04 -24.97
N ASP A 672 17.57 -10.18 -25.83
CA ASP A 672 17.68 -10.88 -27.12
C ASP A 672 18.63 -10.17 -28.10
N LEU A 673 18.97 -8.90 -27.84
CA LEU A 673 19.97 -8.17 -28.63
C LEU A 673 21.39 -8.73 -28.45
N ALA A 674 21.61 -9.57 -27.43
CA ALA A 674 22.92 -10.13 -27.08
C ALA A 674 24.00 -9.04 -26.88
N VAL A 675 23.58 -7.87 -26.41
CA VAL A 675 24.44 -6.73 -26.08
C VAL A 675 24.52 -6.61 -24.55
N ALA A 676 25.73 -6.46 -24.03
CA ALA A 676 25.94 -6.25 -22.60
C ALA A 676 25.47 -4.85 -22.16
N ALA A 677 25.06 -4.74 -20.88
CA ALA A 677 24.50 -3.49 -20.34
C ALA A 677 25.45 -2.29 -20.45
N ASP A 678 26.75 -2.54 -20.39
CA ASP A 678 27.82 -1.55 -20.50
C ASP A 678 27.90 -0.93 -21.90
N ALA A 679 27.72 -1.72 -22.97
CA ALA A 679 27.69 -1.23 -24.34
C ALA A 679 26.44 -0.37 -24.59
N VAL A 680 25.28 -0.77 -24.05
CA VAL A 680 24.06 0.04 -24.09
C VAL A 680 24.27 1.36 -23.35
N SER A 681 24.82 1.33 -22.14
CA SER A 681 25.15 2.55 -21.40
C SER A 681 26.19 3.40 -22.14
N GLY A 682 27.24 2.81 -22.73
CA GLY A 682 28.23 3.55 -23.51
C GLY A 682 27.61 4.32 -24.66
N ALA A 683 26.72 3.68 -25.44
CA ALA A 683 26.03 4.30 -26.57
C ALA A 683 25.13 5.48 -26.15
N PHE A 684 24.38 5.34 -25.04
CA PHE A 684 23.54 6.42 -24.52
C PHE A 684 24.33 7.55 -23.87
N SER A 685 25.44 7.23 -23.19
CA SER A 685 26.35 8.24 -22.66
C SER A 685 26.96 9.09 -23.78
N GLU A 686 27.40 8.48 -24.88
CA GLU A 686 27.89 9.19 -26.07
C GLU A 686 26.79 10.09 -26.66
N ALA A 687 25.60 9.54 -26.90
CA ALA A 687 24.47 10.28 -27.47
C ALA A 687 24.02 11.47 -26.59
N LEU A 688 23.94 11.30 -25.27
CA LEU A 688 23.54 12.36 -24.35
C LEU A 688 24.66 13.38 -24.12
N ALA A 689 25.93 12.97 -24.15
CA ALA A 689 27.06 13.89 -24.07
C ALA A 689 27.15 14.80 -25.30
N GLU A 690 26.82 14.29 -26.48
CA GLU A 690 26.70 15.10 -27.70
C GLU A 690 25.60 16.16 -27.56
N LEU A 691 24.42 15.79 -27.03
CA LEU A 691 23.33 16.75 -26.72
C LEU A 691 23.71 17.76 -25.62
N ALA A 692 24.53 17.36 -24.66
CA ALA A 692 24.99 18.18 -23.55
C ALA A 692 26.01 19.25 -23.97
N GLN A 693 26.54 19.22 -25.21
CA GLN A 693 27.41 20.30 -25.71
C GLN A 693 26.69 21.66 -25.73
N ASP A 694 25.37 21.64 -25.90
CA ASP A 694 24.50 22.83 -25.92
C ASP A 694 23.81 23.12 -24.58
N ASN A 695 23.88 22.20 -23.59
CA ASN A 695 23.23 22.31 -22.28
C ASN A 695 24.19 21.93 -21.12
N PRO A 696 24.78 22.92 -20.43
CA PRO A 696 25.75 22.67 -19.35
C PRO A 696 25.20 21.84 -18.18
N SER A 697 23.89 21.88 -17.91
CA SER A 697 23.26 21.15 -16.81
C SER A 697 23.26 19.63 -16.97
N MET A 698 23.48 19.11 -18.18
CA MET A 698 23.58 17.68 -18.44
C MET A 698 24.98 17.10 -18.18
N ARG A 699 26.00 17.94 -17.95
CA ARG A 699 27.39 17.47 -17.73
C ARG A 699 27.54 16.92 -16.32
N THR A 700 27.60 15.61 -16.20
CA THR A 700 27.80 14.90 -14.94
C THR A 700 28.79 13.76 -15.13
N ASP A 701 29.58 13.45 -14.09
CA ASP A 701 30.52 12.32 -14.09
C ASP A 701 29.82 10.95 -13.97
N VAL A 702 28.50 10.97 -13.75
CA VAL A 702 27.65 9.80 -13.47
C VAL A 702 26.54 9.74 -14.53
N PRO A 703 26.14 8.57 -15.06
CA PRO A 703 25.08 8.49 -16.06
C PRO A 703 23.76 9.12 -15.57
N PHE A 704 23.19 10.02 -16.39
CA PHE A 704 21.91 10.73 -16.14
C PHE A 704 20.66 9.89 -16.47
N TYR A 705 20.75 8.57 -16.42
CA TYR A 705 19.68 7.65 -16.79
C TYR A 705 19.97 6.26 -16.22
N ASN A 706 18.95 5.42 -16.19
CA ASN A 706 19.05 4.04 -15.71
C ASN A 706 18.84 3.07 -16.87
N VAL A 707 19.63 2.01 -16.95
CA VAL A 707 19.51 0.97 -17.98
C VAL A 707 18.96 -0.30 -17.34
N VAL A 708 17.82 -0.78 -17.84
CA VAL A 708 17.08 -1.91 -17.27
C VAL A 708 16.95 -3.02 -18.31
N PRO A 709 17.62 -4.17 -18.13
CA PRO A 709 17.47 -5.31 -19.02
C PRO A 709 16.12 -6.00 -18.83
N VAL A 710 15.44 -6.29 -19.92
CA VAL A 710 14.11 -6.92 -19.93
C VAL A 710 14.02 -8.03 -20.98
N ALA A 711 13.01 -8.89 -20.89
CA ALA A 711 12.72 -9.83 -21.96
C ALA A 711 12.07 -9.12 -23.18
N GLY A 712 11.44 -7.98 -22.93
CA GLY A 712 10.88 -7.10 -23.93
C GLY A 712 10.19 -5.92 -23.25
N ALA A 713 9.96 -4.84 -23.99
CA ALA A 713 9.17 -3.72 -23.50
C ALA A 713 8.49 -3.03 -24.68
N GLY A 714 7.49 -2.21 -24.40
CA GLY A 714 6.93 -1.34 -25.43
C GLY A 714 5.63 -0.65 -25.09
N ARG A 715 5.18 0.20 -26.00
CA ARG A 715 3.93 0.98 -25.88
C ARG A 715 2.65 0.18 -26.14
N SER A 716 2.81 -1.04 -26.64
CA SER A 716 1.75 -2.02 -26.86
C SER A 716 2.22 -3.35 -26.27
N ALA A 717 1.30 -4.13 -25.71
CA ALA A 717 1.62 -5.45 -25.19
C ALA A 717 2.04 -6.40 -26.32
N CYS A 718 1.67 -6.10 -27.56
CA CYS A 718 2.02 -6.92 -28.71
C CYS A 718 3.33 -6.46 -29.38
N ALA A 719 3.88 -5.33 -28.95
CA ALA A 719 5.09 -4.78 -29.54
C ALA A 719 6.33 -5.48 -28.94
N ASN A 720 7.17 -6.02 -29.83
CA ASN A 720 8.52 -6.42 -29.50
C ASN A 720 9.46 -5.24 -29.81
N ASP A 721 9.37 -4.16 -29.02
CA ASP A 721 10.27 -3.03 -29.25
C ASP A 721 11.70 -3.45 -28.91
N ILE A 722 12.64 -3.06 -29.77
CA ILE A 722 14.08 -3.27 -29.58
C ILE A 722 14.54 -2.52 -28.32
N MET A 723 14.07 -1.27 -28.17
CA MET A 723 14.32 -0.42 -27.02
C MET A 723 13.09 0.41 -26.68
N ALA A 724 12.88 0.68 -25.40
CA ALA A 724 11.88 1.62 -24.91
C ALA A 724 12.49 2.55 -23.86
N CYS A 725 12.04 3.81 -23.81
CA CYS A 725 12.45 4.80 -22.83
C CYS A 725 11.23 5.26 -22.04
N GLU A 726 11.33 5.30 -20.71
CA GLU A 726 10.34 5.87 -19.79
C GLU A 726 10.92 7.18 -19.23
N LEU A 727 10.20 8.28 -19.43
CA LEU A 727 10.58 9.60 -18.97
C LEU A 727 9.48 10.15 -18.06
N LEU A 728 9.89 10.65 -16.89
CA LEU A 728 9.07 11.50 -16.04
C LEU A 728 9.85 12.79 -15.75
N ALA A 729 9.18 13.93 -15.93
CA ALA A 729 9.70 15.25 -15.62
C ALA A 729 8.65 16.06 -14.83
N SER A 730 9.12 16.84 -13.86
CA SER A 730 8.31 17.69 -12.99
C SER A 730 8.96 19.07 -12.83
N ASN A 731 8.19 20.12 -13.11
CA ASN A 731 8.52 21.50 -12.81
C ASN A 731 7.89 21.83 -11.45
N VAL A 732 8.57 21.49 -10.37
CA VAL A 732 8.11 21.83 -9.02
C VAL A 732 8.25 23.34 -8.84
N SER A 733 7.14 24.04 -8.59
CA SER A 733 7.22 25.45 -8.21
C SER A 733 7.86 25.53 -6.83
N SER A 734 8.93 26.32 -6.69
CA SER A 734 9.46 26.70 -5.39
C SER A 734 8.49 27.69 -4.73
N ALA A 735 7.31 27.24 -4.33
CA ALA A 735 6.27 28.09 -3.75
C ALA A 735 6.03 27.74 -2.27
N LYS A 736 6.76 28.51 -1.43
CA LYS A 736 6.46 28.87 -0.05
C LYS A 736 6.27 27.72 0.96
N SER A 737 7.27 27.57 1.81
CA SER A 737 7.09 27.08 3.18
C SER A 737 6.00 27.90 3.88
N ILE A 738 4.77 27.39 3.91
CA ILE A 738 3.71 27.92 4.77
C ILE A 738 3.85 27.18 6.11
N PRO A 739 3.98 27.87 7.25
CA PRO A 739 3.94 27.22 8.55
C PRO A 739 2.62 26.46 8.66
N ALA A 740 2.68 25.19 9.06
CA ALA A 740 1.49 24.42 9.38
C ALA A 740 0.78 25.11 10.56
N GLU A 741 -0.18 26.00 10.27
CA GLU A 741 -1.19 26.35 11.27
C GLU A 741 -2.11 25.13 11.43
N PRO A 742 -2.34 24.70 12.69
CA PRO A 742 -3.21 23.58 12.95
C PRO A 742 -4.64 23.98 12.53
N PHE A 743 -5.19 23.27 11.55
CA PHE A 743 -6.64 23.24 11.36
C PHE A 743 -7.24 22.64 12.64
N ALA A 744 -7.73 23.51 13.52
CA ALA A 744 -8.63 23.14 14.58
C ALA A 744 -9.88 22.54 13.93
N VAL A 745 -10.02 21.22 14.01
CA VAL A 745 -11.33 20.59 13.90
C VAL A 745 -12.10 21.05 15.13
N THR A 746 -12.96 22.05 14.95
CA THR A 746 -14.02 22.32 15.91
C THR A 746 -14.86 21.06 16.05
N PRO A 747 -15.06 20.54 17.27
CA PRO A 747 -15.93 19.40 17.49
C PRO A 747 -17.36 19.83 17.16
N ALA A 748 -18.05 19.03 16.36
CA ALA A 748 -19.50 19.02 16.27
C ALA A 748 -19.96 17.60 16.58
#